data_AF-A0A4P5RES8-F1
#
_entry.id   AF-A0A4P5RES8-F1
#
_cell.length_a   1.000
_cell.length_b   1.000
_cell.length_c   1.000
_cell.angle_alpha   90.00
_cell.angle_beta   90.00
_cell.angle_gamma   90.00
#
_symmetry.space_group_name_H-M   'P 1'
#
loop_
_entity.id
_entity.type
_entity.pdbx_description
1 polymer ?
#
loop_
_entity_poly.entity_id
_entity_poly.type
_entity_poly.pdbx_seq_one_letter_code
_entity_poly.pdbx_strand_id
1 'polypeptide(L)'
;MARSDDQITRLKDRIASYFIKAGGVFVLSAMMGILFFLIWVTYPLFKKVRVENGLTLSKVLVQNFIPDTTGLAAIATDAKHGVFLINLRQGSIISRSTKAPKLPWISVTPTNAAGQMLVVDSNRTIHIGTLKILKPRADMDPEKWIIEDQWIQGPRLSREIQQVFDFSASISYGLIESLNYTIATRSNRGVRFITFSVPADSMMGEQSTVQDILLPLDAMVRHGLFSDDGSRFFIVTQDGRLQVYSLSEGTQLLSEKKFDEPVQTISFLLGDRTLLVGGQRGSVSAVQWVRVKSRTGKEEYILDEYHRYPSLGRPILGFASSPRDKRFLAWTENDSYLAHATSEKVLWLKAKIESSYFLPNGKGLWIQSGSDLKELTIDDKHSEITLGTLTKPIQYEGYTAKEYVWQSSSATDDSEPKYSLIPLIFGTLKATLYSLIFAIPIAVLAAIYTSQFASLRWRNIIKPSIEMMAALPSVVLGFIGGLVIAPYFQKMSVSVFILLPVFFVVFLALTPLWLVVPATHRRRLSSGAEFLWCIPILITAYFVSIELTPLIETRYFSGNFVQHLLTHYDLKFDQRNSLVLGFVLGFAVIPLIYTISEDALSSVPRSLTSASLACGASQWQTAWRVVLPTASPGIFSGIMIGIGRAVGETMIVLMATGNTPIMDWSGFNGLRSLAANIAVEMPEAPLLGTHYRVLFLSALLLFIFTFILNTLAEIVSSNLRRKYESL
;
A
#
# COMPACT_ATOMS: atom_id res chain seq x y z
N MET A 1 62.45 17.92 35.92
CA MET A 1 61.95 16.97 34.91
C MET A 1 60.56 16.39 35.25
N ALA A 2 60.28 15.90 36.46
CA ALA A 2 58.96 15.32 36.79
C ALA A 2 57.72 16.26 36.65
N ARG A 3 57.88 17.59 36.80
CA ARG A 3 56.77 18.55 36.63
C ARG A 3 56.40 18.87 35.17
N SER A 4 57.31 18.70 34.21
CA SER A 4 57.02 18.98 32.79
C SER A 4 56.26 17.83 32.12
N ASP A 5 56.53 16.58 32.51
CA ASP A 5 55.82 15.41 31.98
C ASP A 5 54.35 15.37 32.38
N ASP A 6 54.01 15.85 33.59
CA ASP A 6 52.63 15.97 34.07
C ASP A 6 51.85 17.05 33.29
N GLN A 7 52.50 18.16 32.91
CA GLN A 7 51.86 19.19 32.08
C GLN A 7 51.61 18.71 30.64
N ILE A 8 52.56 17.98 30.05
CA ILE A 8 52.41 17.41 28.70
C ILE A 8 51.30 16.34 28.69
N THR A 9 51.21 15.51 29.74
CA THR A 9 50.16 14.48 29.87
C THR A 9 48.78 15.12 30.00
N ARG A 10 48.62 16.13 30.87
CA ARG A 10 47.35 16.87 31.00
C ARG A 10 46.95 17.60 29.72
N LEU A 11 47.90 18.12 28.96
CA LEU A 11 47.64 18.73 27.66
C LEU A 11 47.14 17.70 26.64
N LYS A 12 47.79 16.53 26.57
CA LYS A 12 47.37 15.40 25.72
C LYS A 12 45.96 14.93 26.10
N ASP A 13 45.65 14.76 27.37
CA ASP A 13 44.33 14.36 27.85
C ASP A 13 43.26 15.40 27.51
N ARG A 14 43.58 16.69 27.62
CA ARG A 14 42.66 17.77 27.28
C ARG A 14 42.38 17.83 25.77
N ILE A 15 43.41 17.66 24.95
CA ILE A 15 43.26 17.57 23.49
C ILE A 15 42.41 16.33 23.12
N ALA A 16 42.71 15.16 23.68
CA ALA A 16 41.97 13.93 23.43
C ALA A 16 40.49 14.07 23.85
N SER A 17 40.21 14.63 25.03
CA SER A 17 38.84 14.87 25.50
C SER A 17 38.09 15.83 24.58
N TYR A 18 38.75 16.87 24.08
CA TYR A 18 38.15 17.80 23.12
C TYR A 18 37.82 17.10 21.80
N PHE A 19 38.74 16.31 21.25
CA PHE A 19 38.49 15.52 20.03
C PHE A 19 37.33 14.53 20.19
N ILE A 20 37.27 13.79 21.31
CA ILE A 20 36.19 12.83 21.60
C ILE A 20 34.85 13.56 21.70
N LYS A 21 34.79 14.68 22.43
CA LYS A 21 33.55 15.48 22.56
C LYS A 21 33.12 16.09 21.23
N ALA A 22 34.06 16.66 20.47
CA ALA A 22 33.80 17.22 19.15
C ALA A 22 33.28 16.14 18.18
N GLY A 23 33.89 14.94 18.19
CA GLY A 23 33.42 13.79 17.42
C GLY A 23 32.00 13.36 17.82
N GLY A 24 31.72 13.28 19.13
CA GLY A 24 30.37 12.97 19.62
C GLY A 24 29.31 14.00 19.21
N VAL A 25 29.63 15.29 19.33
CA VAL A 25 28.75 16.39 18.88
C VAL A 25 28.53 16.33 17.36
N PHE A 26 29.57 16.01 16.58
CA PHE A 26 29.46 15.85 15.13
C PHE A 26 28.50 14.71 14.75
N VAL A 27 28.62 13.54 15.40
CA VAL A 27 27.71 12.40 15.17
C VAL A 27 26.27 12.78 15.50
N LEU A 28 26.02 13.43 16.64
CA LEU A 28 24.68 13.90 17.02
C LEU A 28 24.13 14.92 16.03
N SER A 29 24.97 15.85 15.57
CA SER A 29 24.59 16.85 14.56
C SER A 29 24.25 16.20 13.23
N ALA A 30 25.01 15.19 12.79
CA ALA A 30 24.73 14.41 11.60
C ALA A 30 23.40 13.63 11.73
N MET A 31 23.14 13.01 12.88
CA MET A 31 21.86 12.32 13.16
C MET A 31 20.68 13.29 13.13
N MET A 32 20.81 14.48 13.73
CA MET A 32 19.77 15.52 13.64
C MET A 32 19.61 16.05 12.21
N GLY A 33 20.70 16.17 11.45
CA GLY A 33 20.66 16.55 10.04
C GLY A 33 19.90 15.54 9.18
N ILE A 34 20.13 14.24 9.39
CA ILE A 34 19.37 13.16 8.73
C ILE A 34 17.89 13.25 9.13
N LEU A 35 17.59 13.38 10.43
CA LEU A 35 16.20 13.52 10.90
C LEU A 35 15.51 14.72 10.26
N PHE A 36 16.17 15.88 10.23
CA PHE A 36 15.65 17.09 9.59
C PHE A 36 15.40 16.87 8.10
N PHE A 37 16.34 16.24 7.39
CA PHE A 37 16.19 15.91 5.97
C PHE A 37 14.98 15.00 5.71
N LEU A 38 14.82 13.94 6.51
CA LEU A 38 13.67 13.03 6.42
C LEU A 38 12.34 13.78 6.66
N ILE A 39 12.29 14.64 7.68
CA ILE A 39 11.11 15.48 7.95
C ILE A 39 10.85 16.45 6.80
N TRP A 40 11.88 17.09 6.25
CA TRP A 40 11.75 18.04 5.15
C TRP A 40 11.20 17.40 3.87
N VAL A 41 11.66 16.20 3.53
CA VAL A 41 11.16 15.45 2.36
C VAL A 41 9.73 14.95 2.56
N THR A 42 9.34 14.60 3.78
CA THR A 42 8.02 14.01 4.08
C THR A 42 6.94 15.05 4.37
N TYR A 43 7.31 16.22 4.90
CA TYR A 43 6.37 17.29 5.28
C TYR A 43 5.35 17.67 4.18
N PRO A 44 5.71 17.76 2.89
CA PRO A 44 4.75 18.09 1.83
C PRO A 44 3.55 17.13 1.71
N LEU A 45 3.68 15.87 2.16
CA LEU A 45 2.56 14.92 2.18
C LEU A 45 1.37 15.42 3.02
N PHE A 46 1.65 16.18 4.07
CA PHE A 46 0.66 16.65 5.04
C PHE A 46 0.31 18.13 4.85
N LYS A 47 0.76 18.75 3.76
CA LYS A 47 0.43 20.15 3.44
C LYS A 47 -1.06 20.26 3.17
N LYS A 48 -1.71 21.28 3.75
CA LYS A 48 -3.11 21.60 3.46
C LYS A 48 -3.26 21.98 1.99
N VAL A 49 -4.37 21.55 1.39
CA VAL A 49 -4.73 21.92 0.02
C VAL A 49 -4.87 23.43 -0.07
N ARG A 50 -4.34 24.01 -1.15
CA ARG A 50 -4.58 25.40 -1.49
C ARG A 50 -5.31 25.47 -2.82
N VAL A 51 -6.31 26.32 -2.86
CA VAL A 51 -7.02 26.66 -4.09
C VAL A 51 -6.77 28.13 -4.35
N GLU A 52 -6.25 28.42 -5.54
CA GLU A 52 -5.94 29.75 -5.99
C GLU A 52 -6.88 30.11 -7.13
N ASN A 53 -7.47 31.30 -7.06
CA ASN A 53 -8.33 31.81 -8.13
C ASN A 53 -7.42 32.24 -9.30
N GLY A 54 -7.70 31.69 -10.48
CA GLY A 54 -7.03 32.03 -11.73
C GLY A 54 -7.82 33.07 -12.53
N LEU A 55 -7.83 32.90 -13.84
CA LEU A 55 -8.54 33.79 -14.75
C LEU A 55 -10.06 33.72 -14.56
N THR A 56 -10.74 34.85 -14.80
CA THR A 56 -12.20 34.93 -14.88
C THR A 56 -12.60 35.46 -16.26
N LEU A 57 -13.35 34.66 -17.01
CA LEU A 57 -13.91 35.03 -18.30
C LEU A 57 -15.37 35.42 -18.10
N SER A 58 -15.66 36.71 -18.22
CA SER A 58 -17.02 37.21 -18.06
C SER A 58 -17.84 37.11 -19.36
N LYS A 59 -19.15 36.90 -19.21
CA LYS A 59 -20.14 36.78 -20.30
C LYS A 59 -19.92 35.56 -21.22
N VAL A 60 -19.34 34.49 -20.69
CA VAL A 60 -19.14 33.22 -21.38
C VAL A 60 -20.07 32.20 -20.74
N LEU A 61 -21.19 31.91 -21.42
CA LEU A 61 -22.14 30.87 -21.01
C LEU A 61 -21.92 29.65 -21.91
N VAL A 62 -21.53 28.52 -21.32
CA VAL A 62 -21.28 27.27 -22.03
C VAL A 62 -22.18 26.16 -21.49
N GLN A 63 -22.54 25.22 -22.35
CA GLN A 63 -23.30 24.01 -22.01
C GLN A 63 -22.38 22.80 -21.84
N ASN A 64 -21.37 22.68 -22.70
CA ASN A 64 -20.28 21.73 -22.58
C ASN A 64 -18.95 22.46 -22.74
N PHE A 65 -17.92 21.99 -22.06
CA PHE A 65 -16.61 22.63 -22.04
C PHE A 65 -15.51 21.57 -21.86
N ILE A 66 -14.67 21.45 -22.87
CA ILE A 66 -13.63 20.43 -22.98
C ILE A 66 -12.29 21.18 -23.04
N PRO A 67 -11.63 21.41 -21.90
CA PRO A 67 -10.34 22.06 -21.88
C PRO A 67 -9.26 21.19 -22.52
N ASP A 68 -8.37 21.82 -23.28
CA ASP A 68 -7.17 21.16 -23.78
C ASP A 68 -6.21 20.80 -22.62
N THR A 69 -5.38 19.79 -22.87
CA THR A 69 -4.26 19.36 -22.02
C THR A 69 -3.35 20.48 -21.52
N THR A 70 -3.16 21.54 -22.31
CA THR A 70 -2.32 22.70 -21.94
C THR A 70 -3.05 23.74 -21.09
N GLY A 71 -4.39 23.69 -21.04
CA GLY A 71 -5.23 24.70 -20.40
C GLY A 71 -5.28 26.05 -21.13
N LEU A 72 -4.81 26.12 -22.39
CA LEU A 72 -4.78 27.38 -23.15
C LEU A 72 -6.04 27.64 -24.00
N ALA A 73 -6.71 26.58 -24.44
CA ALA A 73 -7.95 26.64 -25.20
C ALA A 73 -8.91 25.56 -24.69
N ALA A 74 -10.18 25.72 -25.00
CA ALA A 74 -11.20 24.70 -24.78
C ALA A 74 -12.14 24.62 -25.97
N ILE A 75 -12.67 23.43 -26.24
CA ILE A 75 -13.86 23.31 -27.09
C ILE A 75 -15.07 23.52 -26.21
N ALA A 76 -15.89 24.51 -26.55
CA ALA A 76 -17.08 24.87 -25.84
C ALA A 76 -18.31 24.73 -26.75
N THR A 77 -19.47 24.48 -26.14
CA THR A 77 -20.74 24.47 -26.84
C THR A 77 -21.72 25.46 -26.22
N ASP A 78 -22.48 26.16 -27.07
CA ASP A 78 -23.51 27.12 -26.65
C ASP A 78 -24.67 27.10 -27.66
N ALA A 79 -25.87 27.42 -27.16
CA ALA A 79 -27.09 27.53 -27.95
C ALA A 79 -27.02 28.60 -29.05
N LYS A 80 -26.12 29.60 -28.94
CA LYS A 80 -25.94 30.66 -29.95
C LYS A 80 -24.89 30.32 -31.01
N HIS A 81 -23.83 29.64 -30.60
CA HIS A 81 -22.60 29.50 -31.41
C HIS A 81 -22.33 28.07 -31.90
N GLY A 82 -23.07 27.07 -31.42
CA GLY A 82 -22.84 25.67 -31.78
C GLY A 82 -21.60 25.15 -31.08
N VAL A 83 -20.74 24.41 -31.80
CA VAL A 83 -19.41 24.00 -31.31
C VAL A 83 -18.37 25.04 -31.73
N PHE A 84 -17.62 25.57 -30.76
CA PHE A 84 -16.57 26.56 -31.01
C PHE A 84 -15.34 26.35 -30.12
N LEU A 85 -14.20 26.86 -30.56
CA LEU A 85 -12.94 26.85 -29.84
C LEU A 85 -12.77 28.21 -29.18
N ILE A 86 -12.56 28.23 -27.87
CA ILE A 86 -12.35 29.45 -27.09
C ILE A 86 -10.90 29.53 -26.59
N ASN A 87 -10.30 30.71 -26.68
CA ASN A 87 -9.03 31.03 -26.06
C ASN A 87 -9.26 31.32 -24.57
N LEU A 88 -8.64 30.55 -23.69
CA LEU A 88 -8.89 30.67 -22.25
C LEU A 88 -8.13 31.83 -21.60
N ARG A 89 -7.15 32.44 -22.28
CA ARG A 89 -6.46 33.64 -21.78
C ARG A 89 -7.23 34.92 -22.06
N GLN A 90 -7.89 34.99 -23.22
CA GLN A 90 -8.54 36.21 -23.70
C GLN A 90 -10.07 36.11 -23.67
N GLY A 91 -10.63 34.90 -23.64
CA GLY A 91 -12.08 34.65 -23.79
C GLY A 91 -12.58 34.83 -25.22
N SER A 92 -11.70 35.04 -26.21
CA SER A 92 -12.04 35.18 -27.62
C SER A 92 -12.39 33.83 -28.25
N ILE A 93 -13.36 33.83 -29.18
CA ILE A 93 -13.65 32.67 -30.01
C ILE A 93 -12.61 32.61 -31.13
N ILE A 94 -11.85 31.52 -31.18
CA ILE A 94 -10.77 31.29 -32.14
C ILE A 94 -11.36 30.80 -33.46
N SER A 95 -12.14 29.72 -33.40
CA SER A 95 -12.74 29.09 -34.57
C SER A 95 -14.09 28.45 -34.21
N ARG A 96 -14.93 28.22 -35.23
CA ARG A 96 -16.24 27.57 -35.09
C ARG A 96 -16.29 26.35 -35.98
N SER A 97 -16.96 25.30 -35.52
CA SER A 97 -17.26 24.16 -36.38
C SER A 97 -18.19 24.59 -37.51
N THR A 98 -17.86 24.18 -38.74
CA THR A 98 -18.73 24.32 -39.92
C THR A 98 -19.52 23.06 -40.23
N LYS A 99 -19.18 21.92 -39.60
CA LYS A 99 -19.79 20.60 -39.84
C LYS A 99 -20.83 20.23 -38.78
N ALA A 100 -20.90 20.95 -37.67
CA ALA A 100 -21.84 20.68 -36.59
C ALA A 100 -23.32 20.82 -37.04
N PRO A 101 -24.25 20.07 -36.43
CA PRO A 101 -25.67 20.13 -36.76
C PRO A 101 -26.25 21.53 -36.58
N LYS A 102 -27.23 21.89 -37.40
CA LYS A 102 -27.88 23.21 -37.33
C LYS A 102 -28.61 23.41 -36.00
N LEU A 103 -28.43 24.60 -35.41
CA LEU A 103 -29.15 25.05 -34.23
C LEU A 103 -30.62 25.38 -34.56
N PRO A 104 -31.55 25.31 -33.58
CA PRO A 104 -31.34 24.97 -32.17
C PRO A 104 -31.26 23.44 -31.94
N TRP A 105 -30.48 23.04 -30.94
CA TRP A 105 -30.42 21.66 -30.46
C TRP A 105 -31.44 21.43 -29.35
N ILE A 106 -32.07 20.27 -29.36
CA ILE A 106 -33.05 19.85 -28.34
C ILE A 106 -32.34 19.25 -27.13
N SER A 107 -31.26 18.51 -27.35
CA SER A 107 -30.50 17.83 -26.30
C SER A 107 -29.03 17.76 -26.69
N VAL A 108 -28.15 17.88 -25.70
CA VAL A 108 -26.70 17.76 -25.83
C VAL A 108 -26.20 16.92 -24.66
N THR A 109 -25.39 15.90 -24.93
CA THR A 109 -24.70 15.17 -23.88
C THR A 109 -23.29 15.74 -23.65
N PRO A 110 -22.75 15.58 -22.44
CA PRO A 110 -21.32 15.77 -22.21
C PRO A 110 -20.50 14.85 -23.11
N THR A 111 -19.21 15.15 -23.21
CA THR A 111 -18.28 14.36 -24.00
C THR A 111 -17.85 13.12 -23.22
N ASN A 112 -17.88 11.96 -23.87
CA ASN A 112 -17.38 10.72 -23.28
C ASN A 112 -15.84 10.64 -23.30
N ALA A 113 -15.26 9.59 -22.72
CA ALA A 113 -13.80 9.41 -22.68
C ALA A 113 -13.14 9.39 -24.09
N ALA A 114 -13.88 9.01 -25.13
CA ALA A 114 -13.42 8.97 -26.52
C ALA A 114 -13.46 10.34 -27.23
N GLY A 115 -13.87 11.42 -26.54
CA GLY A 115 -13.99 12.74 -27.16
C GLY A 115 -15.25 12.90 -28.01
N GLN A 116 -16.24 12.01 -27.85
CA GLN A 116 -17.50 12.04 -28.60
C GLN A 116 -18.59 12.72 -27.80
N MET A 117 -19.45 13.48 -28.47
CA MET A 117 -20.66 14.06 -27.90
C MET A 117 -21.88 13.70 -28.75
N LEU A 118 -23.05 13.60 -28.13
CA LEU A 118 -24.30 13.39 -28.83
C LEU A 118 -25.11 14.69 -28.81
N VAL A 119 -25.63 15.04 -29.99
CA VAL A 119 -26.53 16.17 -30.19
C VAL A 119 -27.81 15.69 -30.86
N VAL A 120 -28.95 16.18 -30.38
CA VAL A 120 -30.25 15.99 -31.02
C VAL A 120 -30.66 17.32 -31.65
N ASP A 121 -30.83 17.34 -32.97
CA ASP A 121 -31.24 18.54 -33.69
C ASP A 121 -32.74 18.84 -33.54
N SER A 122 -33.18 20.01 -34.04
CA SER A 122 -34.60 20.41 -34.04
C SER A 122 -35.53 19.46 -34.80
N ASN A 123 -35.00 18.67 -35.74
CA ASN A 123 -35.75 17.64 -36.47
C ASN A 123 -35.85 16.32 -35.71
N ARG A 124 -35.27 16.23 -34.52
CA ARG A 124 -35.11 15.03 -33.69
C ARG A 124 -34.15 13.99 -34.29
N THR A 125 -33.26 14.38 -35.19
CA THR A 125 -32.20 13.50 -35.70
C THR A 125 -31.05 13.50 -34.71
N ILE A 126 -30.51 12.31 -34.44
CA ILE A 126 -29.34 12.14 -33.60
C ILE A 126 -28.09 12.41 -34.44
N HIS A 127 -27.14 13.14 -33.87
CA HIS A 127 -25.83 13.36 -34.45
C HIS A 127 -24.77 13.07 -33.39
N ILE A 128 -23.78 12.24 -33.71
CA ILE A 128 -22.65 11.94 -32.84
C ILE A 128 -21.42 12.60 -33.40
N GLY A 129 -20.88 13.57 -32.67
CA GLY A 129 -19.70 14.35 -33.05
C GLY A 129 -18.47 13.90 -32.29
N THR A 130 -17.41 13.49 -32.97
CA THR A 130 -16.08 13.32 -32.39
C THR A 130 -15.33 14.64 -32.52
N LEU A 131 -14.86 15.20 -31.40
CA LEU A 131 -14.24 16.51 -31.34
C LEU A 131 -12.76 16.41 -30.93
N LYS A 132 -11.87 16.98 -31.74
CA LYS A 132 -10.43 17.07 -31.45
C LYS A 132 -9.89 18.47 -31.72
N ILE A 133 -8.88 18.87 -30.97
CA ILE A 133 -8.14 20.12 -31.21
C ILE A 133 -6.89 19.77 -32.01
N LEU A 134 -6.80 20.28 -33.24
CA LEU A 134 -5.57 20.17 -34.04
C LEU A 134 -4.64 21.33 -33.72
N LYS A 135 -3.38 21.00 -33.41
CA LYS A 135 -2.29 21.93 -33.13
C LYS A 135 -1.27 21.89 -34.28
N PRO A 136 -1.32 22.82 -35.25
CA PRO A 136 -0.40 22.81 -36.37
C PRO A 136 1.06 22.89 -35.91
N ARG A 137 1.89 21.92 -36.31
CA ARG A 137 3.34 21.85 -35.98
C ARG A 137 3.66 21.93 -34.48
N ALA A 138 2.76 21.51 -33.59
CA ALA A 138 2.89 21.66 -32.14
C ALA A 138 3.13 23.11 -31.67
N ASP A 139 2.67 24.10 -32.46
CA ASP A 139 2.69 25.50 -32.04
C ASP A 139 1.79 25.69 -30.81
N MET A 140 2.32 26.37 -29.80
CA MET A 140 1.64 26.61 -28.52
C MET A 140 0.79 27.87 -28.53
N ASP A 141 0.71 28.56 -29.67
CA ASP A 141 -0.19 29.69 -29.89
C ASP A 141 -1.63 29.22 -30.18
N PRO A 142 -2.60 29.43 -29.27
CA PRO A 142 -3.97 28.97 -29.42
C PRO A 142 -4.68 29.54 -30.65
N GLU A 143 -4.32 30.76 -31.07
CA GLU A 143 -4.98 31.46 -32.18
C GLU A 143 -4.83 30.73 -33.53
N LYS A 144 -3.86 29.82 -33.64
CA LYS A 144 -3.64 29.01 -34.84
C LYS A 144 -4.31 27.64 -34.79
N TRP A 145 -4.95 27.30 -33.68
CA TRP A 145 -5.56 25.99 -33.49
C TRP A 145 -6.93 25.91 -34.16
N ILE A 146 -7.27 24.72 -34.66
CA ILE A 146 -8.53 24.48 -35.35
C ILE A 146 -9.25 23.28 -34.72
N ILE A 147 -10.58 23.31 -34.78
CA ILE A 147 -11.42 22.18 -34.40
C ILE A 147 -11.42 21.18 -35.55
N GLU A 148 -11.00 19.95 -35.26
CA GLU A 148 -11.25 18.81 -36.13
C GLU A 148 -12.47 18.09 -35.57
N ASP A 149 -13.56 18.16 -36.32
CA ASP A 149 -14.80 17.50 -35.97
C ASP A 149 -15.27 16.55 -37.06
N GLN A 150 -15.75 15.40 -36.61
CA GLN A 150 -16.37 14.38 -37.45
C GLN A 150 -17.76 14.09 -36.89
N TRP A 151 -18.79 14.26 -37.71
CA TRP A 151 -20.18 14.06 -37.31
C TRP A 151 -20.77 12.88 -38.06
N ILE A 152 -21.34 11.96 -37.30
CA ILE A 152 -22.06 10.81 -37.79
C ILE A 152 -23.54 11.08 -37.55
N GLN A 153 -24.33 11.00 -38.61
CA GLN A 153 -25.77 11.10 -38.52
C GLN A 153 -26.34 9.74 -38.09
N GLY A 154 -27.24 9.78 -37.10
CA GLY A 154 -27.93 8.63 -36.56
C GLY A 154 -29.43 8.67 -36.86
N PRO A 155 -30.20 7.71 -36.30
CA PRO A 155 -31.63 7.61 -36.56
C PRO A 155 -32.42 8.80 -36.00
N ARG A 156 -33.60 9.02 -36.56
CA ARG A 156 -34.55 10.04 -36.09
C ARG A 156 -35.34 9.54 -34.88
N LEU A 157 -35.30 10.27 -33.78
CA LEU A 157 -36.03 9.95 -32.56
C LEU A 157 -37.54 10.12 -32.77
N SER A 158 -38.32 9.16 -32.26
CA SER A 158 -39.77 9.22 -32.26
C SER A 158 -40.30 10.34 -31.36
N ARG A 159 -41.56 10.75 -31.57
CA ARG A 159 -42.19 11.82 -30.76
C ARG A 159 -42.39 11.43 -29.29
N GLU A 160 -42.39 10.14 -28.98
CA GLU A 160 -42.58 9.59 -27.63
C GLU A 160 -41.35 9.76 -26.72
N ILE A 161 -40.19 10.03 -27.30
CA ILE A 161 -38.94 10.22 -26.57
C ILE A 161 -38.90 11.64 -26.01
N GLN A 162 -38.75 11.73 -24.69
CA GLN A 162 -38.79 13.00 -23.94
C GLN A 162 -37.39 13.55 -23.65
N GLN A 163 -36.42 12.67 -23.39
CA GLN A 163 -35.07 13.05 -22.96
C GLN A 163 -34.06 11.96 -23.35
N VAL A 164 -32.83 12.37 -23.69
CA VAL A 164 -31.68 11.46 -23.80
C VAL A 164 -30.93 11.48 -22.47
N PHE A 165 -30.66 10.32 -21.88
CA PHE A 165 -29.92 10.21 -20.63
C PHE A 165 -28.43 10.22 -20.87
N ASP A 166 -27.96 9.27 -21.68
CA ASP A 166 -26.55 9.04 -21.97
C ASP A 166 -26.41 8.18 -23.24
N PHE A 167 -25.19 8.03 -23.75
CA PHE A 167 -24.89 7.17 -24.89
C PHE A 167 -23.54 6.46 -24.71
N SER A 168 -23.46 5.24 -25.23
CA SER A 168 -22.23 4.44 -25.29
C SER A 168 -21.86 4.14 -26.74
N ALA A 169 -20.57 4.10 -27.03
CA ALA A 169 -20.02 3.63 -28.29
C ALA A 169 -19.18 2.37 -28.05
N SER A 170 -19.41 1.32 -28.82
CA SER A 170 -18.63 0.08 -28.76
C SER A 170 -18.22 -0.37 -30.17
N ILE A 171 -17.10 -1.06 -30.29
CA ILE A 171 -16.62 -1.61 -31.56
C ILE A 171 -16.98 -3.09 -31.61
N SER A 172 -17.63 -3.52 -32.69
CA SER A 172 -17.89 -4.94 -32.96
C SER A 172 -16.92 -5.46 -34.00
N TYR A 173 -16.07 -6.41 -33.59
CA TYR A 173 -15.13 -7.11 -34.46
C TYR A 173 -15.82 -8.33 -35.09
N GLY A 174 -16.42 -8.11 -36.27
CA GLY A 174 -16.99 -9.15 -37.13
C GLY A 174 -16.23 -9.29 -38.45
N LEU A 175 -16.88 -9.82 -39.50
CA LEU A 175 -16.33 -9.83 -40.87
C LEU A 175 -16.11 -8.41 -41.44
N ILE A 176 -16.83 -7.42 -40.91
CA ILE A 176 -16.67 -5.98 -41.16
C ILE A 176 -16.62 -5.31 -39.79
N GLU A 177 -15.63 -4.45 -39.56
CA GLU A 177 -15.57 -3.63 -38.34
C GLU A 177 -16.73 -2.63 -38.35
N SER A 178 -17.52 -2.62 -37.27
CA SER A 178 -18.67 -1.71 -37.12
C SER A 178 -18.64 -1.03 -35.76
N LEU A 179 -18.90 0.27 -35.76
CA LEU A 179 -19.09 1.10 -34.59
C LEU A 179 -20.57 1.04 -34.19
N ASN A 180 -20.85 0.45 -33.03
CA ASN A 180 -22.17 0.35 -32.46
C ASN A 180 -22.37 1.49 -31.45
N TYR A 181 -23.40 2.29 -31.66
CA TYR A 181 -23.81 3.34 -30.74
C TYR A 181 -25.10 2.93 -30.06
N THR A 182 -25.10 2.83 -28.74
CA THR A 182 -26.28 2.54 -27.92
C THR A 182 -26.66 3.78 -27.14
N ILE A 183 -27.88 4.27 -27.36
CA ILE A 183 -28.38 5.51 -26.74
C ILE A 183 -29.48 5.16 -25.77
N ALA A 184 -29.38 5.61 -24.53
CA ALA A 184 -30.44 5.47 -23.54
C ALA A 184 -31.37 6.67 -23.57
N THR A 185 -32.64 6.43 -23.83
CA THR A 185 -33.67 7.47 -23.92
C THR A 185 -34.81 7.23 -22.93
N ARG A 186 -35.41 8.33 -22.48
CA ARG A 186 -36.62 8.31 -21.64
C ARG A 186 -37.87 8.29 -22.51
N SER A 187 -38.73 7.30 -22.28
CA SER A 187 -40.07 7.17 -22.85
C SER A 187 -41.13 7.13 -21.75
N ASN A 188 -42.40 7.36 -22.13
CA ASN A 188 -43.55 7.19 -21.24
C ASN A 188 -43.68 5.77 -20.67
N ARG A 189 -43.11 4.77 -21.34
CA ARG A 189 -43.16 3.35 -20.95
C ARG A 189 -41.91 2.82 -20.24
N GLY A 190 -40.90 3.68 -19.99
CA GLY A 190 -39.64 3.28 -19.36
C GLY A 190 -38.41 3.84 -20.08
N VAL A 191 -37.28 3.14 -19.96
CA VAL A 191 -36.03 3.45 -20.67
C VAL A 191 -36.00 2.64 -21.95
N ARG A 192 -35.78 3.32 -23.07
CA ARG A 192 -35.64 2.72 -24.41
C ARG A 192 -34.21 2.89 -24.87
N PHE A 193 -33.54 1.78 -25.16
CA PHE A 193 -32.24 1.78 -25.81
C PHE A 193 -32.43 1.76 -27.32
N ILE A 194 -31.73 2.67 -28.00
CA ILE A 194 -31.65 2.74 -29.46
C ILE A 194 -30.22 2.40 -29.81
N THR A 195 -30.00 1.20 -30.32
CA THR A 195 -28.69 0.80 -30.83
C THR A 195 -28.67 0.95 -32.34
N PHE A 196 -27.64 1.57 -32.90
CA PHE A 196 -27.39 1.61 -34.34
C PHE A 196 -25.91 1.38 -34.65
N SER A 197 -25.65 0.72 -35.76
CA SER A 197 -24.30 0.34 -36.20
C SER A 197 -23.88 1.16 -37.42
N VAL A 198 -22.61 1.57 -37.45
CA VAL A 198 -22.00 2.29 -38.56
C VAL A 198 -20.73 1.54 -38.99
N PRO A 199 -20.60 1.07 -40.24
CA PRO A 199 -19.39 0.40 -40.69
C PRO A 199 -18.18 1.33 -40.64
N ALA A 200 -17.03 0.84 -40.17
CA ALA A 200 -15.82 1.65 -39.97
C ALA A 200 -15.29 2.28 -41.28
N ASP A 201 -15.51 1.61 -42.42
CA ASP A 201 -15.06 2.06 -43.76
C ASP A 201 -16.11 2.89 -44.52
N SER A 202 -17.33 3.06 -44.00
CA SER A 202 -18.41 3.72 -44.74
C SER A 202 -18.35 5.25 -44.60
N MET A 203 -17.73 5.89 -45.58
CA MET A 203 -17.91 7.33 -45.87
C MET A 203 -19.21 7.63 -46.66
N MET A 204 -19.93 6.61 -47.13
CA MET A 204 -21.25 6.73 -47.76
C MET A 204 -22.09 5.47 -47.56
N GLY A 205 -23.28 5.63 -46.95
CA GLY A 205 -24.35 4.62 -46.93
C GLY A 205 -24.65 4.04 -45.54
N GLU A 206 -25.63 4.62 -44.86
CA GLU A 206 -26.15 4.16 -43.56
C GLU A 206 -26.92 2.84 -43.70
N GLN A 207 -26.42 1.76 -43.10
CA GLN A 207 -27.27 0.65 -42.65
C GLN A 207 -27.34 0.67 -41.12
N SER A 208 -28.19 1.57 -40.60
CA SER A 208 -28.52 1.59 -39.17
C SER A 208 -29.59 0.54 -38.88
N THR A 209 -29.19 -0.63 -38.38
CA THR A 209 -30.16 -1.56 -37.76
C THR A 209 -30.52 -1.00 -36.40
N VAL A 210 -31.72 -0.42 -36.27
CA VAL A 210 -32.21 0.10 -35.00
C VAL A 210 -32.79 -1.03 -34.19
N GLN A 211 -32.14 -1.39 -33.09
CA GLN A 211 -32.70 -2.31 -32.10
C GLN A 211 -33.26 -1.52 -30.92
N ASP A 212 -34.56 -1.67 -30.69
CA ASP A 212 -35.28 -1.04 -29.59
C ASP A 212 -35.45 -2.02 -28.44
N ILE A 213 -34.77 -1.75 -27.32
CA ILE A 213 -34.90 -2.54 -26.10
C ILE A 213 -35.60 -1.67 -25.06
N LEU A 214 -36.77 -2.10 -24.58
CA LEU A 214 -37.48 -1.44 -23.51
C LEU A 214 -37.21 -2.14 -22.18
N LEU A 215 -36.78 -1.38 -21.19
CA LEU A 215 -36.67 -1.86 -19.82
C LEU A 215 -38.03 -1.77 -19.10
N PRO A 216 -38.56 -2.89 -18.57
CA PRO A 216 -39.72 -2.84 -17.69
C PRO A 216 -39.27 -2.21 -16.36
N LEU A 217 -39.82 -1.03 -16.05
CA LEU A 217 -39.46 -0.28 -14.85
C LEU A 217 -40.69 -0.09 -13.97
N ASP A 218 -40.56 -0.43 -12.69
CA ASP A 218 -41.63 -0.25 -11.69
C ASP A 218 -41.78 1.22 -11.26
N ALA A 219 -40.78 2.06 -11.54
CA ALA A 219 -40.72 3.46 -11.15
C ALA A 219 -40.12 4.34 -12.26
N MET A 220 -40.47 5.62 -12.29
CA MET A 220 -39.90 6.57 -13.25
C MET A 220 -38.40 6.73 -13.04
N VAL A 221 -37.63 6.71 -14.14
CA VAL A 221 -36.18 6.92 -14.13
C VAL A 221 -35.86 8.41 -14.14
N ARG A 222 -34.93 8.80 -13.27
CA ARG A 222 -34.43 10.18 -13.15
C ARG A 222 -33.09 10.37 -13.85
N HIS A 223 -32.17 9.44 -13.69
CA HIS A 223 -30.85 9.45 -14.31
C HIS A 223 -30.47 8.05 -14.76
N GLY A 224 -29.64 7.97 -15.79
CA GLY A 224 -28.94 6.74 -16.15
C GLY A 224 -27.62 7.03 -16.83
N LEU A 225 -26.67 6.10 -16.68
CA LEU A 225 -25.31 6.20 -17.20
C LEU A 225 -24.86 4.85 -17.75
N PHE A 226 -24.11 4.87 -18.85
CA PHE A 226 -23.40 3.69 -19.34
C PHE A 226 -22.06 3.53 -18.63
N SER A 227 -21.60 2.28 -18.49
CA SER A 227 -20.17 2.03 -18.30
C SER A 227 -19.40 2.33 -19.59
N ASP A 228 -18.13 2.68 -19.48
CA ASP A 228 -17.23 2.98 -20.62
C ASP A 228 -17.21 1.88 -21.69
N ASP A 229 -17.38 0.61 -21.29
CA ASP A 229 -17.43 -0.53 -22.22
C ASP A 229 -18.81 -0.74 -22.89
N GLY A 230 -19.83 0.01 -22.47
CA GLY A 230 -21.21 -0.10 -22.94
C GLY A 230 -21.92 -1.40 -22.55
N SER A 231 -21.29 -2.26 -21.76
CA SER A 231 -21.85 -3.57 -21.40
C SER A 231 -22.92 -3.46 -20.31
N ARG A 232 -22.90 -2.38 -19.52
CA ARG A 232 -23.78 -2.15 -18.38
C ARG A 232 -24.44 -0.79 -18.44
N PHE A 233 -25.64 -0.73 -17.89
CA PHE A 233 -26.39 0.51 -17.73
C PHE A 233 -26.89 0.66 -16.30
N PHE A 234 -26.54 1.78 -15.68
CA PHE A 234 -26.90 2.13 -14.31
C PHE A 234 -28.12 3.05 -14.36
N ILE A 235 -29.14 2.72 -13.59
CA ILE A 235 -30.42 3.45 -13.56
C ILE A 235 -30.71 3.91 -12.14
N VAL A 236 -31.10 5.17 -12.03
CA VAL A 236 -31.64 5.73 -10.80
C VAL A 236 -33.14 5.98 -10.98
N THR A 237 -33.93 5.33 -10.13
CA THR A 237 -35.38 5.50 -10.08
C THR A 237 -35.80 6.62 -9.11
N GLN A 238 -36.98 7.18 -9.32
CA GLN A 238 -37.53 8.25 -8.46
C GLN A 238 -37.78 7.82 -7.01
N ASP A 239 -38.00 6.53 -6.76
CA ASP A 239 -38.13 5.96 -5.41
C ASP A 239 -36.78 5.73 -4.71
N GLY A 240 -35.68 6.17 -5.32
CA GLY A 240 -34.34 6.19 -4.72
C GLY A 240 -33.59 4.87 -4.83
N ARG A 241 -33.87 4.06 -5.86
CA ARG A 241 -33.12 2.83 -6.12
C ARG A 241 -32.11 3.05 -7.24
N LEU A 242 -30.92 2.48 -7.06
CA LEU A 242 -29.91 2.30 -8.08
C LEU A 242 -29.98 0.86 -8.56
N GLN A 243 -30.20 0.67 -9.85
CA GLN A 243 -30.31 -0.63 -10.51
C GLN A 243 -29.24 -0.75 -11.58
N VAL A 244 -28.59 -1.91 -11.67
CA VAL A 244 -27.59 -2.20 -12.72
C VAL A 244 -28.15 -3.24 -13.67
N TYR A 245 -28.19 -2.93 -14.96
CA TYR A 245 -28.62 -3.83 -16.01
C TYR A 245 -27.44 -4.27 -16.87
N SER A 246 -27.39 -5.56 -17.22
CA SER A 246 -26.52 -6.09 -18.27
C SER A 246 -27.19 -5.87 -19.63
N LEU A 247 -26.44 -5.39 -20.61
CA LEU A 247 -26.89 -5.24 -21.99
C LEU A 247 -26.32 -6.30 -22.93
N SER A 248 -25.38 -7.13 -22.48
CA SER A 248 -24.72 -8.14 -23.30
C SER A 248 -25.43 -9.49 -23.37
N GLU A 249 -26.17 -9.91 -22.33
CA GLU A 249 -26.75 -11.27 -22.19
C GLU A 249 -28.28 -11.26 -22.05
N GLY A 250 -28.95 -10.43 -22.85
CA GLY A 250 -30.37 -10.14 -22.69
C GLY A 250 -30.58 -9.29 -21.43
N THR A 251 -31.39 -8.23 -21.56
CA THR A 251 -31.46 -7.17 -20.55
C THR A 251 -31.90 -7.70 -19.18
N GLN A 252 -30.93 -7.96 -18.29
CA GLN A 252 -31.14 -8.59 -16.99
C GLN A 252 -30.70 -7.63 -15.88
N LEU A 253 -31.53 -7.54 -14.84
CA LEU A 253 -31.18 -6.81 -13.61
C LEU A 253 -30.11 -7.63 -12.87
N LEU A 254 -28.92 -7.07 -12.72
CA LEU A 254 -27.80 -7.70 -12.05
C LEU A 254 -27.83 -7.44 -10.53
N SER A 255 -28.19 -6.22 -10.12
CA SER A 255 -28.27 -5.85 -8.71
C SER A 255 -29.09 -4.58 -8.53
N GLU A 256 -29.61 -4.41 -7.33
CA GLU A 256 -30.37 -3.24 -6.91
C GLU A 256 -29.93 -2.82 -5.51
N LYS A 257 -29.83 -1.51 -5.28
CA LYS A 257 -29.65 -0.91 -3.96
C LYS A 257 -30.61 0.25 -3.77
N LYS A 258 -31.34 0.25 -2.64
CA LYS A 258 -32.20 1.35 -2.23
C LYS A 258 -31.43 2.27 -1.26
N PHE A 259 -31.49 3.57 -1.48
CA PHE A 259 -30.88 4.57 -0.62
C PHE A 259 -31.89 5.12 0.41
N ASP A 260 -31.35 5.68 1.50
CA ASP A 260 -32.14 6.31 2.57
C ASP A 260 -32.91 7.56 2.10
N GLU A 261 -32.46 8.15 1.01
CA GLU A 261 -33.09 9.30 0.36
C GLU A 261 -33.17 9.15 -1.16
N PRO A 262 -34.11 9.84 -1.82
CA PRO A 262 -34.17 9.85 -3.27
C PRO A 262 -32.85 10.38 -3.85
N VAL A 263 -32.31 9.63 -4.81
CA VAL A 263 -31.09 10.02 -5.51
C VAL A 263 -31.42 11.12 -6.51
N GLN A 264 -30.60 12.17 -6.50
CA GLN A 264 -30.73 13.34 -7.36
C GLN A 264 -29.87 13.23 -8.60
N THR A 265 -28.62 12.79 -8.45
CA THR A 265 -27.65 12.70 -9.56
C THR A 265 -26.61 11.61 -9.29
N ILE A 266 -26.02 11.09 -10.36
CA ILE A 266 -24.95 10.09 -10.33
C ILE A 266 -23.84 10.46 -11.31
N SER A 267 -22.62 10.03 -11.03
CA SER A 267 -21.45 10.22 -11.92
C SER A 267 -20.37 9.19 -11.64
N PHE A 268 -19.60 8.79 -12.64
CA PHE A 268 -18.45 7.90 -12.43
C PHE A 268 -17.22 8.66 -11.95
N LEU A 269 -16.42 7.99 -11.11
CA LEU A 269 -15.00 8.33 -10.92
C LEU A 269 -14.16 7.70 -12.03
N LEU A 270 -12.91 8.16 -12.14
CA LEU A 270 -11.92 7.59 -13.05
C LEU A 270 -11.92 6.05 -13.02
N GLY A 271 -12.05 5.41 -14.18
CA GLY A 271 -12.00 3.94 -14.34
C GLY A 271 -13.35 3.22 -14.20
N ASP A 272 -14.47 3.94 -14.00
CA ASP A 272 -15.85 3.41 -14.09
C ASP A 272 -16.21 2.27 -13.13
N ARG A 273 -15.40 2.06 -12.11
CA ARG A 273 -15.64 1.05 -11.05
C ARG A 273 -16.52 1.61 -9.92
N THR A 274 -16.44 2.92 -9.73
CA THR A 274 -17.06 3.64 -8.61
C THR A 274 -18.01 4.71 -9.14
N LEU A 275 -19.25 4.64 -8.67
CA LEU A 275 -20.30 5.60 -8.91
C LEU A 275 -20.44 6.53 -7.69
N LEU A 276 -20.34 7.83 -7.92
CA LEU A 276 -20.78 8.84 -6.97
C LEU A 276 -22.30 8.95 -7.03
N VAL A 277 -22.93 8.93 -5.87
CA VAL A 277 -24.38 9.06 -5.69
C VAL A 277 -24.65 10.29 -4.85
N GLY A 278 -25.37 11.25 -5.43
CA GLY A 278 -25.80 12.47 -4.76
C GLY A 278 -27.29 12.45 -4.51
N GLY A 279 -27.72 12.62 -3.27
CA GLY A 279 -29.14 12.56 -2.90
C GLY A 279 -29.80 13.93 -2.69
N GLN A 280 -31.12 13.91 -2.46
CA GLN A 280 -31.94 15.12 -2.39
C GLN A 280 -31.80 15.94 -1.10
N ARG A 281 -31.44 15.33 0.04
CA ARG A 281 -31.11 16.09 1.27
C ARG A 281 -29.61 16.35 1.36
N GLY A 282 -28.85 16.04 0.31
CA GLY A 282 -27.44 16.36 0.18
C GLY A 282 -26.50 15.29 0.71
N SER A 283 -26.92 14.02 0.77
CA SER A 283 -25.97 12.92 0.97
C SER A 283 -25.09 12.76 -0.27
N VAL A 284 -23.83 12.42 -0.05
CA VAL A 284 -22.88 12.05 -1.10
C VAL A 284 -22.23 10.74 -0.67
N SER A 285 -22.37 9.72 -1.50
CA SER A 285 -21.81 8.39 -1.25
C SER A 285 -21.08 7.88 -2.48
N ALA A 286 -20.01 7.10 -2.27
CA ALA A 286 -19.36 6.34 -3.33
C ALA A 286 -19.82 4.88 -3.25
N VAL A 287 -20.28 4.38 -4.39
CA VAL A 287 -20.87 3.05 -4.53
C VAL A 287 -20.13 2.32 -5.62
N GLN A 288 -19.66 1.12 -5.30
CA GLN A 288 -18.89 0.31 -6.23
C GLN A 288 -19.65 -0.94 -6.64
N TRP A 289 -19.31 -1.42 -7.82
CA TRP A 289 -19.72 -2.73 -8.31
C TRP A 289 -18.69 -3.78 -7.90
N VAL A 290 -19.02 -4.65 -6.95
CA VAL A 290 -18.07 -5.64 -6.41
C VAL A 290 -18.60 -7.07 -6.52
N ARG A 291 -17.69 -7.99 -6.86
CA ARG A 291 -17.97 -9.43 -6.94
C ARG A 291 -17.81 -10.04 -5.55
N VAL A 292 -18.84 -10.73 -5.08
CA VAL A 292 -18.90 -11.37 -3.76
C VAL A 292 -19.25 -12.84 -3.94
N LYS A 293 -18.55 -13.71 -3.21
CA LYS A 293 -18.93 -15.11 -3.11
C LYS A 293 -20.14 -15.24 -2.18
N SER A 294 -21.28 -15.65 -2.74
CA SER A 294 -22.49 -15.95 -1.98
C SER A 294 -22.25 -17.13 -1.03
N ARG A 295 -23.09 -17.25 0.02
CA ARG A 295 -23.03 -18.38 0.98
C ARG A 295 -23.20 -19.75 0.30
N THR A 296 -23.75 -19.77 -0.90
CA THR A 296 -23.94 -20.96 -1.75
C THR A 296 -22.74 -21.28 -2.64
N GLY A 297 -21.66 -20.49 -2.55
CA GLY A 297 -20.48 -20.61 -3.42
C GLY A 297 -20.64 -20.00 -4.81
N LYS A 298 -21.81 -19.43 -5.14
CA LYS A 298 -22.05 -18.74 -6.41
C LYS A 298 -21.46 -17.33 -6.42
N GLU A 299 -20.85 -17.00 -7.56
CA GLU A 299 -20.46 -15.66 -8.00
C GLU A 299 -21.63 -14.66 -8.02
N GLU A 300 -21.81 -13.79 -7.05
CA GLU A 300 -22.83 -12.72 -7.11
C GLU A 300 -22.18 -11.35 -7.13
N TYR A 301 -22.75 -10.40 -7.84
CA TYR A 301 -22.27 -9.02 -7.83
C TYR A 301 -23.24 -8.14 -7.06
N ILE A 302 -22.70 -7.25 -6.23
CA ILE A 302 -23.50 -6.36 -5.40
C ILE A 302 -23.07 -4.91 -5.61
N LEU A 303 -24.03 -4.02 -5.46
CA LEU A 303 -23.78 -2.59 -5.25
C LEU A 303 -23.41 -2.36 -3.78
N ASP A 304 -22.14 -2.08 -3.53
CA ASP A 304 -21.65 -1.82 -2.17
C ASP A 304 -21.37 -0.32 -1.96
N GLU A 305 -21.91 0.25 -0.88
CA GLU A 305 -21.65 1.65 -0.52
C GLU A 305 -20.52 1.64 0.49
N TYR A 306 -19.33 2.02 0.03
CA TYR A 306 -18.10 1.83 0.79
C TYR A 306 -17.57 3.12 1.41
N HIS A 307 -17.92 4.29 0.85
CA HIS A 307 -17.60 5.60 1.43
C HIS A 307 -18.80 6.53 1.44
N ARG A 308 -18.92 7.32 2.52
CA ARG A 308 -19.91 8.38 2.66
C ARG A 308 -19.20 9.67 3.05
N TYR A 309 -19.50 10.76 2.35
CA TYR A 309 -18.84 12.05 2.51
C TYR A 309 -19.71 13.02 3.31
N PRO A 310 -19.14 14.15 3.82
CA PRO A 310 -19.91 15.16 4.52
C PRO A 310 -21.09 15.66 3.70
N SER A 311 -22.27 15.74 4.32
CA SER A 311 -23.47 16.19 3.63
C SER A 311 -23.42 17.68 3.32
N LEU A 312 -23.94 18.06 2.15
CA LEU A 312 -24.14 19.46 1.75
C LEU A 312 -25.52 20.02 2.20
N GLY A 313 -26.38 19.19 2.82
CA GLY A 313 -27.69 19.60 3.37
C GLY A 313 -28.75 20.06 2.36
N ARG A 314 -28.44 20.04 1.06
CA ARG A 314 -29.29 20.45 -0.06
C ARG A 314 -29.15 19.48 -1.24
N PRO A 315 -30.10 19.45 -2.19
CA PRO A 315 -30.01 18.55 -3.34
C PRO A 315 -28.69 18.72 -4.09
N ILE A 316 -27.98 17.61 -4.31
CA ILE A 316 -26.74 17.60 -5.09
C ILE A 316 -27.07 17.85 -6.56
N LEU A 317 -26.57 18.94 -7.12
CA LEU A 317 -26.89 19.35 -8.49
C LEU A 317 -25.99 18.66 -9.53
N GLY A 318 -24.74 18.36 -9.16
CA GLY A 318 -23.82 17.66 -10.05
C GLY A 318 -22.51 17.26 -9.38
N PHE A 319 -21.75 16.50 -10.15
CA PHE A 319 -20.39 16.09 -9.85
C PHE A 319 -19.46 16.43 -11.01
N ALA A 320 -18.19 16.66 -10.69
CA ALA A 320 -17.12 16.70 -11.68
C ALA A 320 -16.00 15.81 -11.17
N SER A 321 -15.56 14.86 -11.99
CA SER A 321 -14.53 13.89 -11.62
C SER A 321 -13.20 14.25 -12.29
N SER A 322 -12.11 14.06 -11.55
CA SER A 322 -10.76 14.25 -12.09
C SER A 322 -10.40 13.11 -13.04
N PRO A 323 -9.83 13.40 -14.23
CA PRO A 323 -9.41 12.38 -15.17
C PRO A 323 -8.03 11.76 -14.84
N ARG A 324 -7.42 12.15 -13.72
CA ARG A 324 -6.05 11.75 -13.33
C ARG A 324 -5.94 11.02 -12.00
N ASP A 325 -6.92 11.22 -11.14
CA ASP A 325 -6.96 10.66 -9.79
C ASP A 325 -8.40 10.56 -9.30
N LYS A 326 -8.60 9.99 -8.12
CA LYS A 326 -9.93 9.75 -7.55
C LYS A 326 -10.51 11.00 -6.87
N ARG A 327 -10.14 12.21 -7.30
CA ARG A 327 -10.74 13.46 -6.82
C ARG A 327 -12.04 13.75 -7.55
N PHE A 328 -12.98 14.33 -6.82
CA PHE A 328 -14.23 14.81 -7.37
C PHE A 328 -14.71 16.07 -6.67
N LEU A 329 -15.43 16.90 -7.41
CA LEU A 329 -16.14 18.06 -6.91
C LEU A 329 -17.62 17.69 -6.78
N ALA A 330 -18.23 18.01 -5.65
CA ALA A 330 -19.67 17.92 -5.44
C ALA A 330 -20.21 19.33 -5.13
N TRP A 331 -21.36 19.67 -5.71
CA TRP A 331 -21.98 20.97 -5.46
C TRP A 331 -23.50 20.90 -5.32
N THR A 332 -23.99 21.89 -4.58
CA THR A 332 -25.40 22.27 -4.46
C THR A 332 -25.54 23.70 -4.97
N GLU A 333 -26.73 24.29 -4.80
CA GLU A 333 -27.00 25.66 -5.22
C GLU A 333 -26.05 26.70 -4.60
N ASN A 334 -25.63 26.52 -3.34
CA ASN A 334 -24.85 27.51 -2.60
C ASN A 334 -23.55 26.98 -2.00
N ASP A 335 -23.44 25.66 -1.81
CA ASP A 335 -22.29 25.04 -1.15
C ASP A 335 -21.66 24.00 -2.06
N SER A 336 -20.34 23.91 -1.99
CA SER A 336 -19.54 22.98 -2.79
C SER A 336 -18.28 22.58 -2.03
N TYR A 337 -17.82 21.36 -2.29
CA TYR A 337 -16.54 20.86 -1.81
C TYR A 337 -15.84 20.01 -2.86
N LEU A 338 -14.51 20.00 -2.79
CA LEU A 338 -13.63 19.07 -3.48
C LEU A 338 -13.24 17.96 -2.51
N ALA A 339 -13.38 16.70 -2.90
CA ALA A 339 -13.01 15.55 -2.09
C ALA A 339 -12.14 14.56 -2.88
N HIS A 340 -11.38 13.74 -2.16
CA HIS A 340 -10.70 12.57 -2.71
C HIS A 340 -11.35 11.28 -2.20
N ALA A 341 -11.64 10.33 -3.09
CA ALA A 341 -12.46 9.19 -2.74
C ALA A 341 -11.81 8.26 -1.70
N THR A 342 -10.54 7.93 -1.88
CA THR A 342 -9.77 7.04 -0.98
C THR A 342 -9.45 7.66 0.38
N SER A 343 -8.98 8.91 0.37
CA SER A 343 -8.39 9.53 1.54
C SER A 343 -9.41 10.28 2.40
N GLU A 344 -10.65 10.39 1.90
CA GLU A 344 -11.77 11.13 2.50
C GLU A 344 -11.41 12.60 2.83
N LYS A 345 -10.35 13.12 2.19
CA LYS A 345 -9.91 14.50 2.37
C LYS A 345 -10.91 15.42 1.68
N VAL A 346 -11.48 16.36 2.43
CA VAL A 346 -12.49 17.31 1.93
C VAL A 346 -11.99 18.74 2.07
N LEU A 347 -12.16 19.52 0.99
CA LEU A 347 -11.91 20.95 0.95
C LEU A 347 -13.19 21.69 0.55
N TRP A 348 -13.68 22.54 1.45
CA TRP A 348 -14.87 23.37 1.22
C TRP A 348 -14.53 24.58 0.35
N LEU A 349 -15.22 24.74 -0.77
CA LEU A 349 -15.03 25.88 -1.69
C LEU A 349 -16.06 27.00 -1.44
N LYS A 350 -17.28 26.64 -1.00
CA LYS A 350 -18.41 27.58 -0.79
C LYS A 350 -18.66 28.50 -1.99
N ALA A 351 -18.51 27.96 -3.20
CA ALA A 351 -18.78 28.66 -4.44
C ALA A 351 -20.13 28.20 -5.01
N LYS A 352 -20.85 29.13 -5.65
CA LYS A 352 -22.04 28.83 -6.45
C LYS A 352 -21.60 28.29 -7.81
N ILE A 353 -21.98 27.04 -8.10
CA ILE A 353 -21.53 26.28 -9.27
C ILE A 353 -22.76 25.83 -10.05
N GLU A 354 -22.80 26.16 -11.33
CA GLU A 354 -23.80 25.63 -12.26
C GLU A 354 -23.23 24.42 -13.01
N SER A 355 -21.99 24.53 -13.49
CA SER A 355 -21.22 23.46 -14.11
C SER A 355 -19.74 23.59 -13.74
N SER A 356 -19.01 22.48 -13.80
CA SER A 356 -17.59 22.45 -13.51
C SER A 356 -16.87 21.43 -14.38
N TYR A 357 -15.63 21.75 -14.78
CA TYR A 357 -14.84 20.95 -15.71
C TYR A 357 -13.39 20.84 -15.22
N PHE A 358 -12.90 19.63 -14.99
CA PHE A 358 -11.50 19.41 -14.64
C PHE A 358 -10.59 19.62 -15.85
N LEU A 359 -9.41 20.19 -15.61
CA LEU A 359 -8.35 20.17 -16.60
C LEU A 359 -7.83 18.73 -16.80
N PRO A 360 -7.44 18.31 -18.01
CA PRO A 360 -6.94 16.95 -18.25
C PRO A 360 -5.66 16.59 -17.49
N ASN A 361 -4.96 17.60 -16.96
CA ASN A 361 -3.78 17.44 -16.13
C ASN A 361 -4.10 17.30 -14.62
N GLY A 362 -5.37 17.44 -14.21
CA GLY A 362 -5.83 17.37 -12.82
C GLY A 362 -5.39 18.53 -11.92
N LYS A 363 -4.66 19.53 -12.43
CA LYS A 363 -4.08 20.61 -11.61
C LYS A 363 -5.03 21.79 -11.39
N GLY A 364 -6.15 21.82 -12.08
CA GLY A 364 -7.13 22.89 -11.96
C GLY A 364 -8.48 22.45 -12.48
N LEU A 365 -9.48 23.29 -12.23
CA LEU A 365 -10.84 23.11 -12.67
C LEU A 365 -11.43 24.46 -13.07
N TRP A 366 -12.34 24.45 -14.02
CA TRP A 366 -13.12 25.61 -14.42
C TRP A 366 -14.52 25.50 -13.85
N ILE A 367 -14.99 26.57 -13.20
CA ILE A 367 -16.33 26.68 -12.62
C ILE A 367 -17.13 27.72 -13.39
N GLN A 368 -18.35 27.37 -13.77
CA GLN A 368 -19.32 28.32 -14.28
C GLN A 368 -20.23 28.82 -13.16
N SER A 369 -20.32 30.13 -12.99
CA SER A 369 -21.18 30.81 -12.02
C SER A 369 -21.98 31.89 -12.74
N GLY A 370 -23.20 31.57 -13.16
CA GLY A 370 -23.98 32.41 -14.06
C GLY A 370 -23.27 32.59 -15.41
N SER A 371 -23.02 33.84 -15.80
CA SER A 371 -22.35 34.15 -17.07
C SER A 371 -20.82 34.20 -16.98
N ASP A 372 -20.24 33.93 -15.81
CA ASP A 372 -18.79 34.00 -15.61
C ASP A 372 -18.20 32.60 -15.49
N LEU A 373 -17.11 32.37 -16.22
CA LEU A 373 -16.32 31.15 -16.16
C LEU A 373 -15.01 31.45 -15.41
N LYS A 374 -14.79 30.79 -14.27
CA LYS A 374 -13.66 31.03 -13.36
C LYS A 374 -12.74 29.84 -13.30
N GLU A 375 -11.44 30.07 -13.47
CA GLU A 375 -10.41 29.06 -13.26
C GLU A 375 -10.05 28.96 -11.78
N LEU A 376 -9.98 27.74 -11.26
CA LEU A 376 -9.43 27.42 -9.96
C LEU A 376 -8.22 26.51 -10.13
N THR A 377 -7.06 26.96 -9.67
CA THR A 377 -5.85 26.12 -9.59
C THR A 377 -5.82 25.38 -8.25
N ILE A 378 -5.54 24.09 -8.28
CA ILE A 378 -5.55 23.21 -7.11
C ILE A 378 -4.12 22.74 -6.82
N ASP A 379 -3.51 23.26 -5.75
CA ASP A 379 -2.24 22.73 -5.20
C ASP A 379 -2.56 21.62 -4.19
N ASP A 380 -2.86 20.42 -4.72
CA ASP A 380 -3.02 19.18 -3.95
C ASP A 380 -2.23 18.03 -4.59
N LYS A 381 -0.91 18.05 -4.44
CA LYS A 381 -0.01 17.07 -5.09
C LYS A 381 -0.07 15.66 -4.50
N HIS A 382 -0.61 15.51 -3.29
CA HIS A 382 -0.58 14.27 -2.50
C HIS A 382 -1.96 14.02 -1.86
N SER A 383 -3.00 14.16 -2.68
CA SER A 383 -4.40 14.08 -2.25
C SER A 383 -4.79 12.71 -1.69
N GLU A 384 -4.11 11.66 -2.13
CA GLU A 384 -4.25 10.26 -1.74
C GLU A 384 -3.65 9.95 -0.35
N ILE A 385 -2.89 10.89 0.24
CA ILE A 385 -2.25 10.69 1.54
C ILE A 385 -2.95 11.49 2.65
N THR A 386 -3.36 10.78 3.69
CA THR A 386 -3.72 11.33 5.00
C THR A 386 -3.13 10.45 6.09
N LEU A 387 -3.11 10.91 7.34
CA LEU A 387 -2.72 10.03 8.46
C LEU A 387 -3.64 8.81 8.53
N GLY A 388 -4.92 8.96 8.14
CA GLY A 388 -5.87 7.88 8.01
C GLY A 388 -5.43 6.84 6.98
N THR A 389 -5.02 7.26 5.78
CA THR A 389 -4.66 6.30 4.71
C THR A 389 -3.41 5.49 5.01
N LEU A 390 -2.53 6.03 5.85
CA LEU A 390 -1.29 5.38 6.26
C LEU A 390 -1.47 4.41 7.44
N THR A 391 -2.47 4.63 8.30
CA THR A 391 -2.57 3.97 9.62
C THR A 391 -3.88 3.25 9.92
N LYS A 392 -4.97 3.58 9.21
CA LYS A 392 -6.29 2.96 9.39
C LYS A 392 -6.58 1.99 8.26
N PRO A 393 -7.43 0.98 8.48
CA PRO A 393 -7.85 0.11 7.41
C PRO A 393 -8.81 0.88 6.50
N ILE A 394 -8.60 0.79 5.19
CA ILE A 394 -9.41 1.46 4.17
C ILE A 394 -10.09 0.38 3.34
N GLN A 395 -11.33 0.64 2.95
CA GLN A 395 -11.98 -0.15 1.92
C GLN A 395 -11.62 0.46 0.56
N TYR A 396 -10.77 -0.24 -0.18
CA TYR A 396 -10.33 0.15 -1.51
C TYR A 396 -11.33 -0.31 -2.58
N GLU A 397 -11.25 0.25 -3.78
CA GLU A 397 -12.04 -0.20 -4.92
C GLU A 397 -11.80 -1.70 -5.21
N GLY A 398 -12.90 -2.43 -5.37
CA GLY A 398 -12.94 -3.89 -5.54
C GLY A 398 -12.91 -4.69 -4.22
N TYR A 399 -12.74 -4.05 -3.06
CA TYR A 399 -12.71 -4.72 -1.76
C TYR A 399 -14.09 -4.66 -1.09
N THR A 400 -14.47 -5.76 -0.45
CA THR A 400 -15.73 -5.88 0.31
C THR A 400 -15.56 -5.50 1.78
N ALA A 401 -14.33 -5.29 2.24
CA ALA A 401 -14.01 -4.98 3.62
C ALA A 401 -12.85 -3.98 3.72
N LYS A 402 -12.74 -3.33 4.88
CA LYS A 402 -11.62 -2.44 5.20
C LYS A 402 -10.38 -3.27 5.52
N GLU A 403 -9.29 -3.03 4.81
CA GLU A 403 -8.04 -3.77 4.96
C GLU A 403 -6.82 -2.84 5.02
N TYR A 404 -5.73 -3.35 5.59
CA TYR A 404 -4.42 -2.71 5.53
C TYR A 404 -3.67 -3.27 4.33
N VAL A 405 -3.53 -2.47 3.27
CA VAL A 405 -2.89 -2.91 2.04
C VAL A 405 -1.77 -1.95 1.66
N TRP A 406 -0.59 -2.51 1.39
CA TRP A 406 0.50 -1.83 0.71
C TRP A 406 0.60 -2.34 -0.71
N GLN A 407 0.33 -1.47 -1.67
CA GLN A 407 0.45 -1.73 -3.10
C GLN A 407 0.70 -0.39 -3.81
N SER A 408 1.97 -0.13 -4.14
CA SER A 408 2.42 1.12 -4.76
C SER A 408 2.30 1.15 -6.27
N SER A 409 2.12 0.00 -6.92
CA SER A 409 2.04 -0.14 -8.37
C SER A 409 0.84 -0.98 -8.81
N SER A 410 0.40 -0.70 -10.03
CA SER A 410 -0.72 -1.34 -10.69
C SER A 410 -0.44 -1.48 -12.19
N ALA A 411 -1.27 -2.27 -12.86
CA ALA A 411 -1.18 -2.45 -14.32
C ALA A 411 -1.84 -1.32 -15.12
N THR A 412 -2.62 -0.46 -14.46
CA THR A 412 -3.47 0.54 -15.13
C THR A 412 -3.42 1.88 -14.39
N ASP A 413 -3.45 2.98 -15.15
CA ASP A 413 -3.32 4.35 -14.62
C ASP A 413 -4.54 4.79 -13.78
N ASP A 414 -5.67 4.10 -13.90
CA ASP A 414 -6.92 4.36 -13.17
C ASP A 414 -6.99 3.70 -11.78
N SER A 415 -5.96 2.92 -11.43
CA SER A 415 -5.93 2.19 -10.17
C SER A 415 -5.80 3.11 -8.96
N GLU A 416 -6.41 2.70 -7.86
CA GLU A 416 -6.27 3.37 -6.57
C GLU A 416 -4.96 2.95 -5.88
N PRO A 417 -4.04 3.89 -5.57
CA PRO A 417 -2.79 3.55 -4.87
C PRO A 417 -3.05 3.24 -3.40
N LYS A 418 -2.34 2.25 -2.85
CA LYS A 418 -2.55 1.74 -1.48
C LYS A 418 -1.28 1.88 -0.66
N TYR A 419 -1.27 2.81 0.29
CA TYR A 419 -0.06 3.21 1.03
C TYR A 419 -0.09 2.90 2.53
N SER A 420 -0.85 1.88 2.96
CA SER A 420 -0.92 1.53 4.38
C SER A 420 0.45 1.08 4.91
N LEU A 421 0.96 1.76 5.95
CA LEU A 421 2.26 1.45 6.55
C LEU A 421 2.19 0.33 7.58
N ILE A 422 0.98 -0.02 8.03
CA ILE A 422 0.74 -1.03 9.08
C ILE A 422 1.30 -2.41 8.70
N PRO A 423 1.09 -2.95 7.48
CA PRO A 423 1.66 -4.25 7.11
C PRO A 423 3.19 -4.26 7.13
N LEU A 424 3.82 -3.12 6.80
CA LEU A 424 5.27 -2.97 6.81
C LEU A 424 5.84 -2.88 8.24
N ILE A 425 5.18 -2.12 9.12
CA ILE A 425 5.52 -2.05 10.55
C ILE A 425 5.34 -3.44 11.18
N PHE A 426 4.23 -4.11 10.89
CA PHE A 426 3.95 -5.47 11.34
C PHE A 426 5.03 -6.43 10.86
N GLY A 427 5.42 -6.38 9.59
CA GLY A 427 6.50 -7.19 9.03
C GLY A 427 7.85 -6.93 9.73
N THR A 428 8.20 -5.68 10.05
CA THR A 428 9.41 -5.36 10.84
C THR A 428 9.37 -5.98 12.23
N LEU A 429 8.24 -5.87 12.93
CA LEU A 429 8.07 -6.45 14.27
C LEU A 429 8.10 -7.98 14.23
N LYS A 430 7.41 -8.60 13.28
CA LYS A 430 7.39 -10.04 13.05
C LYS A 430 8.79 -10.58 12.74
N ALA A 431 9.52 -9.92 11.85
CA ALA A 431 10.91 -10.26 11.51
C ALA A 431 11.82 -10.24 12.76
N THR A 432 11.71 -9.16 13.52
CA THR A 432 12.47 -8.96 14.76
C THR A 432 12.14 -10.06 15.77
N LEU A 433 10.86 -10.30 16.03
CA LEU A 433 10.40 -11.32 16.98
C LEU A 433 10.94 -12.71 16.64
N TYR A 434 10.73 -13.17 15.40
CA TYR A 434 11.17 -14.50 14.98
C TYR A 434 12.69 -14.64 15.06
N SER A 435 13.46 -13.62 14.71
CA SER A 435 14.92 -13.67 14.84
C SER A 435 15.39 -13.78 16.29
N LEU A 436 14.74 -13.06 17.21
CA LEU A 436 15.15 -12.97 18.61
C LEU A 436 14.77 -14.23 19.41
N ILE A 437 13.67 -14.89 19.06
CA ILE A 437 13.29 -16.18 19.65
C ILE A 437 14.41 -17.21 19.46
N PHE A 438 15.11 -17.19 18.32
CA PHE A 438 16.27 -18.04 18.08
C PHE A 438 17.57 -17.46 18.67
N ALA A 439 17.84 -16.16 18.45
CA ALA A 439 19.12 -15.57 18.80
C ALA A 439 19.35 -15.43 20.31
N ILE A 440 18.37 -14.94 21.07
CA ILE A 440 18.55 -14.59 22.49
C ILE A 440 18.91 -15.82 23.32
N PRO A 441 18.16 -16.94 23.28
CA PRO A 441 18.48 -18.09 24.11
C PRO A 441 19.86 -18.65 23.79
N ILE A 442 20.20 -18.77 22.51
CA ILE A 442 21.49 -19.33 22.07
C ILE A 442 22.64 -18.41 22.49
N ALA A 443 22.54 -17.11 22.22
CA ALA A 443 23.61 -16.16 22.49
C ALA A 443 23.85 -15.98 24.00
N VAL A 444 22.79 -15.83 24.79
CA VAL A 444 22.91 -15.61 26.25
C VAL A 444 23.38 -16.88 26.95
N LEU A 445 22.83 -18.06 26.61
CA LEU A 445 23.28 -19.32 27.22
C LEU A 445 24.72 -19.65 26.83
N ALA A 446 25.12 -19.39 25.58
CA ALA A 446 26.52 -19.52 25.16
C ALA A 446 27.42 -18.56 25.95
N ALA A 447 27.01 -17.30 26.15
CA ALA A 447 27.79 -16.34 26.92
C ALA A 447 27.95 -16.76 28.39
N ILE A 448 26.88 -17.28 29.02
CA ILE A 448 26.92 -17.85 30.38
C ILE A 448 27.87 -19.06 30.42
N TYR A 449 27.76 -19.98 29.46
CA TYR A 449 28.64 -21.15 29.42
C TYR A 449 30.12 -20.76 29.26
N THR A 450 30.43 -19.90 28.29
CA THR A 450 31.80 -19.50 27.99
C THR A 450 32.46 -18.69 29.11
N SER A 451 31.68 -17.86 29.82
CA SER A 451 32.22 -17.04 30.91
C SER A 451 32.35 -17.79 32.23
N GLN A 452 31.44 -18.72 32.55
CA GLN A 452 31.36 -19.34 33.87
C GLN A 452 31.85 -20.79 33.94
N PHE A 453 31.77 -21.54 32.84
CA PHE A 453 32.01 -23.00 32.85
C PHE A 453 33.16 -23.42 31.92
N ALA A 454 33.40 -22.69 30.82
CA ALA A 454 34.47 -23.02 29.89
C ALA A 454 35.85 -22.76 30.51
N SER A 455 36.82 -23.63 30.19
CA SER A 455 38.21 -23.40 30.57
C SER A 455 38.84 -22.28 29.72
N LEU A 456 39.91 -21.66 30.22
CA LEU A 456 40.62 -20.55 29.54
C LEU A 456 40.95 -20.86 28.07
N ARG A 457 41.34 -22.11 27.78
CA ARG A 457 41.64 -22.56 26.42
C ARG A 457 40.42 -22.48 25.51
N TRP A 458 39.27 -22.99 25.96
CA TRP A 458 38.04 -22.98 25.17
C TRP A 458 37.45 -21.60 25.03
N ARG A 459 37.51 -20.78 26.08
CA ARG A 459 37.13 -19.36 26.00
C ARG A 459 37.89 -18.62 24.91
N ASN A 460 39.21 -18.82 24.83
CA ASN A 460 40.07 -18.21 23.81
C ASN A 460 39.83 -18.73 22.38
N ILE A 461 39.04 -19.79 22.20
CA ILE A 461 38.64 -20.33 20.90
C ILE A 461 37.21 -19.89 20.56
N ILE A 462 36.27 -20.10 21.48
CA ILE A 462 34.84 -19.86 21.28
C ILE A 462 34.55 -18.37 21.05
N LYS A 463 35.10 -17.48 21.89
CA LYS A 463 34.82 -16.04 21.79
C LYS A 463 35.25 -15.46 20.43
N PRO A 464 36.51 -15.61 19.98
CA PRO A 464 36.91 -15.16 18.65
C PRO A 464 36.12 -15.82 17.52
N SER A 465 35.76 -17.10 17.65
CA SER A 465 34.99 -17.81 16.62
C SER A 465 33.61 -17.20 16.43
N ILE A 466 32.92 -16.89 17.54
CA ILE A 466 31.59 -16.26 17.49
C ILE A 466 31.71 -14.81 16.99
N GLU A 467 32.72 -14.05 17.42
CA GLU A 467 32.96 -12.70 16.90
C GLU A 467 33.24 -12.71 15.38
N MET A 468 34.00 -13.68 14.88
CA MET A 468 34.25 -13.86 13.45
C MET A 468 32.98 -14.15 12.65
N MET A 469 31.95 -14.76 13.25
CA MET A 469 30.65 -14.95 12.57
C MET A 469 30.00 -13.61 12.20
N ALA A 470 30.30 -12.51 12.92
CA ALA A 470 29.79 -11.18 12.60
C ALA A 470 30.40 -10.59 11.31
N ALA A 471 31.52 -11.13 10.83
CA ALA A 471 32.19 -10.66 9.61
C ALA A 471 31.48 -11.12 8.33
N LEU A 472 30.53 -12.06 8.43
CA LEU A 472 29.77 -12.55 7.27
C LEU A 472 28.86 -11.44 6.71
N PRO A 473 28.94 -11.12 5.40
CA PRO A 473 28.07 -10.12 4.79
C PRO A 473 26.59 -10.54 4.86
N SER A 474 25.72 -9.61 5.25
CA SER A 474 24.27 -9.88 5.38
C SER A 474 23.62 -10.32 4.06
N VAL A 475 24.07 -9.78 2.93
CA VAL A 475 23.61 -10.20 1.59
C VAL A 475 23.92 -11.68 1.32
N VAL A 476 25.10 -12.16 1.71
CA VAL A 476 25.49 -13.57 1.54
C VAL A 476 24.61 -14.47 2.40
N LEU A 477 24.36 -14.09 3.65
CA LEU A 477 23.46 -14.82 4.55
C LEU A 477 22.02 -14.84 4.02
N GLY A 478 21.53 -13.70 3.50
CA GLY A 478 20.21 -13.61 2.88
C GLY A 478 20.08 -14.53 1.67
N PHE A 479 21.09 -14.56 0.81
CA PHE A 479 21.15 -15.42 -0.37
C PHE A 479 21.12 -16.91 0.00
N ILE A 480 21.98 -17.33 0.94
CA ILE A 480 21.98 -18.70 1.48
C ILE A 480 20.63 -19.02 2.12
N GLY A 481 20.06 -18.08 2.86
CA GLY A 481 18.73 -18.18 3.46
C GLY A 481 17.64 -18.49 2.45
N GLY A 482 17.54 -17.67 1.40
CA GLY A 482 16.47 -17.77 0.40
C GLY A 482 16.62 -18.89 -0.63
N LEU A 483 17.86 -19.28 -0.98
CA LEU A 483 18.11 -20.28 -2.03
C LEU A 483 18.51 -21.66 -1.52
N VAL A 484 19.07 -21.75 -0.32
CA VAL A 484 19.48 -23.03 0.27
C VAL A 484 18.54 -23.35 1.43
N ILE A 485 18.55 -22.54 2.49
CA ILE A 485 17.87 -22.87 3.75
C ILE A 485 16.35 -22.98 3.53
N ALA A 486 15.73 -22.06 2.80
CA ALA A 486 14.29 -22.09 2.51
C ALA A 486 13.81 -23.42 1.85
N PRO A 487 14.38 -23.87 0.71
CA PRO A 487 14.03 -25.18 0.14
C PRO A 487 14.31 -26.37 1.06
N TYR A 488 15.44 -26.36 1.79
CA TYR A 488 15.74 -27.44 2.74
C TYR A 488 14.73 -27.47 3.89
N PHE A 489 14.37 -26.30 4.44
CA PHE A 489 13.39 -26.17 5.51
C PHE A 489 12.00 -26.64 5.05
N GLN A 490 11.58 -26.34 3.83
CA GLN A 490 10.31 -26.84 3.29
C GLN A 490 10.30 -28.37 3.21
N LYS A 491 11.38 -28.97 2.68
CA LYS A 491 11.50 -30.44 2.52
C LYS A 491 11.62 -31.18 3.85
N MET A 492 12.28 -30.57 4.85
CA MET A 492 12.61 -31.20 6.13
C MET A 492 11.85 -30.56 7.30
N SER A 493 10.72 -29.91 7.02
CA SER A 493 10.00 -29.08 8.00
C SER A 493 9.68 -29.85 9.28
N VAL A 494 9.08 -31.03 9.15
CA VAL A 494 8.76 -31.92 10.28
C VAL A 494 10.03 -32.34 11.03
N SER A 495 11.10 -32.72 10.32
CA SER A 495 12.38 -33.11 10.94
C SER A 495 12.97 -31.98 11.78
N VAL A 496 12.92 -30.74 11.28
CA VAL A 496 13.42 -29.56 12.00
C VAL A 496 12.61 -29.30 13.28
N PHE A 497 11.29 -29.44 13.25
CA PHE A 497 10.47 -29.22 14.45
C PHE A 497 10.68 -30.27 15.53
N ILE A 498 10.87 -31.54 15.15
CA ILE A 498 11.08 -32.63 16.11
C ILE A 498 12.55 -32.76 16.54
N LEU A 499 13.48 -32.07 15.89
CA LEU A 499 14.91 -32.15 16.19
C LEU A 499 15.21 -31.86 17.67
N LEU A 500 14.61 -30.81 18.24
CA LEU A 500 14.83 -30.42 19.63
C LEU A 500 14.34 -31.49 20.63
N PRO A 501 13.08 -31.97 20.58
CA PRO A 501 12.64 -33.04 21.47
C PRO A 501 13.41 -34.35 21.25
N VAL A 502 13.74 -34.71 20.00
CA VAL A 502 14.57 -35.88 19.70
C VAL A 502 15.97 -35.71 20.30
N PHE A 503 16.55 -34.51 20.23
CA PHE A 503 17.83 -34.22 20.88
C PHE A 503 17.77 -34.47 22.38
N PHE A 504 16.73 -34.02 23.08
CA PHE A 504 16.59 -34.30 24.51
C PHE A 504 16.46 -35.80 24.80
N VAL A 505 15.69 -36.54 24.00
CA VAL A 505 15.53 -37.99 24.16
C VAL A 505 16.87 -38.71 23.93
N VAL A 506 17.57 -38.38 22.85
CA VAL A 506 18.88 -38.97 22.50
C VAL A 506 19.93 -38.58 23.54
N PHE A 507 19.92 -37.34 24.02
CA PHE A 507 20.78 -36.88 25.10
C PHE A 507 20.57 -37.70 26.37
N LEU A 508 19.32 -37.87 26.82
CA LEU A 508 18.99 -38.68 27.99
C LEU A 508 19.35 -40.16 27.80
N ALA A 509 19.10 -40.73 26.61
CA ALA A 509 19.40 -42.11 26.29
C ALA A 509 20.92 -42.40 26.23
N LEU A 510 21.71 -41.44 25.74
CA LEU A 510 23.17 -41.56 25.63
C LEU A 510 23.90 -41.14 26.91
N THR A 511 23.26 -40.41 27.82
CA THR A 511 23.86 -39.97 29.10
C THR A 511 24.44 -41.15 29.92
N PRO A 512 23.76 -42.31 30.06
CA PRO A 512 24.34 -43.49 30.69
C PRO A 512 25.61 -44.02 30.02
N LEU A 513 25.76 -43.89 28.69
CA LEU A 513 27.01 -44.28 28.02
C LEU A 513 28.20 -43.46 28.50
N TRP A 514 27.98 -42.21 28.89
CA TRP A 514 29.04 -41.39 29.50
C TRP A 514 29.58 -42.03 30.77
N LEU A 515 28.74 -42.75 31.54
CA LEU A 515 29.13 -43.44 32.77
C LEU A 515 30.04 -44.65 32.52
N VAL A 516 29.98 -45.25 31.32
CA VAL A 516 30.81 -46.39 30.90
C VAL A 516 32.17 -45.92 30.36
N VAL A 517 32.30 -44.67 29.90
CA VAL A 517 33.59 -44.12 29.43
C VAL A 517 34.63 -44.16 30.56
N PRO A 518 35.82 -44.77 30.35
CA PRO A 518 36.86 -44.88 31.37
C PRO A 518 37.23 -43.52 31.98
N ALA A 519 37.47 -43.50 33.29
CA ALA A 519 37.75 -42.27 34.04
C ALA A 519 38.96 -41.48 33.48
N THR A 520 39.93 -42.16 32.86
CA THR A 520 41.08 -41.55 32.18
C THR A 520 40.69 -40.68 30.99
N HIS A 521 39.74 -41.15 30.18
CA HIS A 521 39.21 -40.41 29.03
C HIS A 521 38.24 -39.31 29.47
N ARG A 522 37.40 -39.60 30.47
CA ARG A 522 36.47 -38.62 31.06
C ARG A 522 37.21 -37.40 31.61
N ARG A 523 38.31 -37.61 32.35
CA ARG A 523 39.13 -36.52 32.92
C ARG A 523 39.89 -35.69 31.87
N ARG A 524 40.23 -36.27 30.71
CA ARG A 524 40.86 -35.54 29.59
C ARG A 524 39.86 -34.62 28.87
N LEU A 525 38.60 -35.05 28.73
CA LEU A 525 37.54 -34.25 28.12
C LEU A 525 36.87 -33.26 29.10
N SER A 526 36.83 -33.55 30.40
CA SER A 526 36.07 -32.77 31.40
C SER A 526 36.75 -31.49 31.90
N SER A 527 37.74 -30.95 31.19
CA SER A 527 38.36 -29.67 31.57
C SER A 527 37.70 -28.52 30.80
N GLY A 528 36.41 -28.28 31.07
CA GLY A 528 35.63 -27.21 30.47
C GLY A 528 35.32 -27.42 28.98
N ALA A 529 35.33 -28.67 28.50
CA ALA A 529 35.06 -29.07 27.11
C ALA A 529 33.79 -29.92 26.98
N GLU A 530 32.92 -29.92 28.00
CA GLU A 530 31.76 -30.82 28.10
C GLU A 530 30.79 -30.64 26.92
N PHE A 531 30.72 -29.43 26.36
CA PHE A 531 29.89 -29.13 25.19
C PHE A 531 30.27 -29.96 23.94
N LEU A 532 31.51 -30.42 23.81
CA LEU A 532 31.93 -31.27 22.68
C LEU A 532 31.17 -32.60 22.68
N TRP A 533 30.77 -33.07 23.85
CA TRP A 533 30.00 -34.31 23.97
C TRP A 533 28.57 -34.15 23.45
N CYS A 534 28.04 -32.93 23.41
CA CYS A 534 26.75 -32.65 22.80
C CYS A 534 26.79 -32.71 21.27
N ILE A 535 27.96 -32.60 20.61
CA ILE A 535 28.07 -32.58 19.14
C ILE A 535 27.66 -33.94 18.53
N PRO A 536 28.24 -35.09 18.92
CA PRO A 536 27.79 -36.38 18.42
C PRO A 536 26.31 -36.64 18.71
N ILE A 537 25.82 -36.22 19.88
CA ILE A 537 24.41 -36.38 20.27
C ILE A 537 23.50 -35.59 19.35
N LEU A 538 23.86 -34.34 19.02
CA LEU A 538 23.12 -33.49 18.09
C LEU A 538 23.10 -34.08 16.67
N ILE A 539 24.24 -34.61 16.20
CA ILE A 539 24.33 -35.30 14.91
C ILE A 539 23.45 -36.55 14.90
N THR A 540 23.51 -37.37 15.94
CA THR A 540 22.64 -38.56 16.07
C THR A 540 21.17 -38.16 16.13
N ALA A 541 20.81 -37.14 16.91
CA ALA A 541 19.45 -36.63 16.98
C ALA A 541 18.94 -36.11 15.64
N TYR A 542 19.81 -35.46 14.86
CA TYR A 542 19.49 -35.03 13.50
C TYR A 542 19.15 -36.21 12.58
N PHE A 543 20.01 -37.24 12.52
CA PHE A 543 19.70 -38.42 11.71
C PHE A 543 18.45 -39.16 12.19
N VAL A 544 18.28 -39.31 13.50
CA VAL A 544 17.06 -39.91 14.08
C VAL A 544 15.82 -39.09 13.74
N SER A 545 15.90 -37.76 13.74
CA SER A 545 14.77 -36.90 13.36
C SER A 545 14.34 -37.11 11.90
N ILE A 546 15.29 -37.31 10.98
CA ILE A 546 14.99 -37.59 9.57
C ILE A 546 14.27 -38.93 9.44
N GLU A 547 14.79 -39.99 10.08
CA GLU A 547 14.20 -41.33 10.03
C GLU A 547 12.81 -41.40 10.69
N LEU A 548 12.58 -40.60 11.74
CA LEU A 548 11.26 -40.52 12.39
C LEU A 548 10.23 -39.72 11.58
N THR A 549 10.66 -38.90 10.64
CA THR A 549 9.77 -37.97 9.92
C THR A 549 8.69 -38.69 9.10
N PRO A 550 9.00 -39.68 8.24
CA PRO A 550 7.97 -40.39 7.46
C PRO A 550 6.92 -41.08 8.35
N LEU A 551 7.34 -41.61 9.50
CA LEU A 551 6.43 -42.24 10.47
C LEU A 551 5.46 -41.23 11.08
N ILE A 552 5.94 -40.02 11.38
CA ILE A 552 5.12 -38.95 11.95
C ILE A 552 4.20 -38.38 10.87
N GLU A 553 4.70 -38.14 9.65
CA GLU A 553 3.91 -37.59 8.55
C GLU A 553 2.75 -38.49 8.14
N THR A 554 3.00 -39.79 7.99
CA THR A 554 1.94 -40.74 7.64
C THR A 554 0.90 -40.88 8.76
N ARG A 555 1.34 -40.86 10.03
CA ARG A 555 0.44 -41.08 11.17
C ARG A 555 -0.37 -39.85 11.57
N TYR A 556 0.21 -38.66 11.50
CA TYR A 556 -0.41 -37.43 12.03
C TYR A 556 -0.78 -36.41 10.93
N PHE A 557 -0.15 -36.47 9.75
CA PHE A 557 -0.29 -35.44 8.71
C PHE A 557 -0.74 -36.00 7.36
N SER A 558 -1.39 -37.16 7.35
CA SER A 558 -1.92 -37.79 6.12
C SER A 558 -0.88 -37.98 5.01
N GLY A 559 0.40 -38.08 5.37
CA GLY A 559 1.54 -38.25 4.45
C GLY A 559 2.08 -36.97 3.81
N ASN A 560 1.49 -35.79 4.06
CA ASN A 560 2.02 -34.51 3.58
C ASN A 560 1.68 -33.38 4.56
N PHE A 561 2.70 -32.97 5.32
CA PHE A 561 2.58 -31.90 6.32
C PHE A 561 2.06 -30.58 5.75
N VAL A 562 2.60 -30.13 4.61
CA VAL A 562 2.23 -28.86 3.98
C VAL A 562 0.76 -28.87 3.52
N GLN A 563 0.33 -29.96 2.89
CA GLN A 563 -1.06 -30.11 2.45
C GLN A 563 -2.02 -30.21 3.64
N HIS A 564 -1.60 -30.87 4.72
CA HIS A 564 -2.38 -30.99 5.94
C HIS A 564 -2.60 -29.61 6.60
N LEU A 565 -1.56 -28.77 6.68
CA LEU A 565 -1.67 -27.40 7.18
C LEU A 565 -2.71 -26.57 6.41
N LEU A 566 -2.69 -26.66 5.08
CA LEU A 566 -3.63 -25.92 4.24
C LEU A 566 -5.07 -26.43 4.38
N THR A 567 -5.27 -27.75 4.42
CA THR A 567 -6.62 -28.34 4.41
C THR A 567 -7.31 -28.32 5.77
N HIS A 568 -6.56 -28.50 6.87
CA HIS A 568 -7.14 -28.59 8.22
C HIS A 568 -7.06 -27.29 9.02
N TYR A 569 -6.02 -26.48 8.78
CA TYR A 569 -5.77 -25.26 9.56
C TYR A 569 -5.86 -23.98 8.73
N ASP A 570 -6.14 -24.07 7.43
CA ASP A 570 -6.11 -22.94 6.47
C ASP A 570 -4.78 -22.15 6.51
N LEU A 571 -3.70 -22.83 6.87
CA LEU A 571 -2.37 -22.25 6.96
C LEU A 571 -1.61 -22.49 5.67
N LYS A 572 -1.33 -21.39 4.96
CA LYS A 572 -0.40 -21.41 3.83
C LYS A 572 1.03 -21.64 4.32
N PHE A 573 1.81 -22.35 3.49
CA PHE A 573 3.23 -22.58 3.73
C PHE A 573 4.01 -22.02 2.55
N ASP A 574 4.62 -20.86 2.76
CA ASP A 574 5.53 -20.25 1.81
C ASP A 574 6.92 -20.88 1.99
N GLN A 575 7.59 -21.19 0.89
CA GLN A 575 8.97 -21.68 0.93
C GLN A 575 9.90 -20.67 1.61
N ARG A 576 9.72 -19.38 1.30
CA ARG A 576 10.39 -18.25 1.94
C ARG A 576 9.45 -17.67 3.00
N ASN A 577 9.75 -17.92 4.26
CA ASN A 577 8.85 -17.60 5.37
C ASN A 577 9.58 -17.01 6.58
N SER A 578 8.79 -16.65 7.58
CA SER A 578 9.26 -15.96 8.78
C SER A 578 10.14 -16.83 9.68
N LEU A 579 9.96 -18.16 9.68
CA LEU A 579 10.83 -19.08 10.43
C LEU A 579 12.21 -19.19 9.79
N VAL A 580 12.28 -19.30 8.46
CA VAL A 580 13.55 -19.29 7.72
C VAL A 580 14.29 -17.98 7.97
N LEU A 581 13.59 -16.85 7.89
CA LEU A 581 14.14 -15.56 8.28
C LEU A 581 14.65 -15.59 9.73
N GLY A 582 13.84 -16.09 10.67
CA GLY A 582 14.18 -16.13 12.08
C GLY A 582 15.49 -16.88 12.34
N PHE A 583 15.72 -17.99 11.64
CA PHE A 583 16.97 -18.73 11.71
C PHE A 583 18.17 -17.95 11.14
N VAL A 584 18.02 -17.40 9.93
CA VAL A 584 19.12 -16.72 9.20
C VAL A 584 19.48 -15.38 9.85
N LEU A 585 18.48 -14.56 10.16
CA LEU A 585 18.68 -13.29 10.87
C LEU A 585 19.11 -13.53 12.32
N GLY A 586 18.53 -14.54 12.98
CA GLY A 586 18.95 -14.94 14.31
C GLY A 586 20.45 -15.27 14.35
N PHE A 587 20.93 -16.07 13.39
CA PHE A 587 22.35 -16.38 13.22
C PHE A 587 23.22 -15.13 13.06
N ALA A 588 22.77 -14.13 12.30
CA ALA A 588 23.50 -12.87 12.11
C ALA A 588 23.56 -12.00 13.40
N VAL A 589 22.56 -12.10 14.27
CA VAL A 589 22.43 -11.30 15.50
C VAL A 589 23.12 -11.98 16.70
N ILE A 590 23.27 -13.30 16.71
CA ILE A 590 23.93 -14.06 17.80
C ILE A 590 25.27 -13.46 18.23
N PRO A 591 26.23 -13.17 17.33
CA PRO A 591 27.55 -12.68 17.73
C PRO A 591 27.51 -11.38 18.53
N LEU A 592 26.57 -10.50 18.19
CA LEU A 592 26.40 -9.20 18.81
C LEU A 592 25.89 -9.34 20.25
N ILE A 593 24.82 -10.12 20.44
CA ILE A 593 24.24 -10.37 21.77
C ILE A 593 25.25 -11.14 22.64
N TYR A 594 25.90 -12.16 22.06
CA TYR A 594 26.87 -13.00 22.75
C TYR A 594 28.05 -12.18 23.28
N THR A 595 28.69 -11.37 22.42
CA THR A 595 29.92 -10.65 22.78
C THR A 595 29.67 -9.68 23.93
N ILE A 596 28.61 -8.89 23.83
CA ILE A 596 28.24 -7.91 24.88
C ILE A 596 27.84 -8.63 26.18
N SER A 597 27.10 -9.74 26.08
CA SER A 597 26.69 -10.51 27.25
C SER A 597 27.89 -11.19 27.93
N GLU A 598 28.84 -11.72 27.16
CA GLU A 598 30.04 -12.39 27.67
C GLU A 598 30.99 -11.39 28.35
N ASP A 599 31.15 -10.19 27.78
CA ASP A 599 31.90 -9.10 28.38
C ASP A 599 31.27 -8.65 29.71
N ALA A 600 29.94 -8.50 29.73
CA ALA A 600 29.20 -8.15 30.94
C ALA A 600 29.40 -9.20 32.04
N LEU A 601 29.23 -10.48 31.72
CA LEU A 601 29.45 -11.60 32.66
C LEU A 601 30.90 -11.68 33.15
N SER A 602 31.86 -11.40 32.28
CA SER A 602 33.28 -11.46 32.60
C SER A 602 33.80 -10.27 33.40
N SER A 603 33.07 -9.15 33.36
CA SER A 603 33.38 -7.94 34.12
C SER A 603 33.01 -8.03 35.60
N VAL A 604 32.23 -9.04 36.00
CA VAL A 604 31.85 -9.26 37.39
C VAL A 604 33.11 -9.48 38.25
N PRO A 605 33.31 -8.72 39.34
CA PRO A 605 34.49 -8.85 40.18
C PRO A 605 34.73 -10.28 40.67
N ARG A 606 35.96 -10.78 40.50
CA ARG A 606 36.34 -12.12 40.96
C ARG A 606 36.17 -12.30 42.48
N SER A 607 36.23 -11.21 43.26
CA SER A 607 35.97 -11.25 44.70
C SER A 607 34.58 -11.78 45.02
N LEU A 608 33.55 -11.39 44.26
CA LEU A 608 32.18 -11.85 44.47
C LEU A 608 32.03 -13.35 44.14
N THR A 609 32.67 -13.80 43.06
CA THR A 609 32.62 -15.22 42.67
C THR A 609 33.42 -16.10 43.64
N SER A 610 34.61 -15.67 44.06
CA SER A 610 35.39 -16.38 45.07
C SER A 610 34.71 -16.41 46.43
N ALA A 611 34.05 -15.34 46.87
CA ALA A 611 33.30 -15.30 48.13
C ALA A 611 32.13 -16.31 48.11
N SER A 612 31.34 -16.33 47.03
CA SER A 612 30.24 -17.28 46.86
C SER A 612 30.72 -18.73 46.94
N LEU A 613 31.81 -19.06 46.22
CA LEU A 613 32.41 -20.40 46.25
C LEU A 613 32.95 -20.75 47.65
N ALA A 614 33.53 -19.79 48.36
CA ALA A 614 34.03 -19.99 49.74
C ALA A 614 32.89 -20.27 50.74
N CYS A 615 31.67 -19.76 50.49
CA CYS A 615 30.47 -20.09 51.24
C CYS A 615 29.90 -21.49 50.91
N GLY A 616 30.59 -22.30 50.09
CA GLY A 616 30.16 -23.65 49.71
C GLY A 616 29.16 -23.68 48.56
N ALA A 617 28.92 -22.56 47.88
CA ALA A 617 28.05 -22.54 46.69
C ALA A 617 28.71 -23.28 45.52
N SER A 618 27.91 -23.99 44.71
CA SER A 618 28.39 -24.58 43.47
C SER A 618 28.66 -23.52 42.40
N GLN A 619 29.40 -23.87 41.35
CA GLN A 619 29.62 -22.98 40.19
C GLN A 619 28.28 -22.55 39.55
N TRP A 620 27.32 -23.47 39.43
CA TRP A 620 25.97 -23.16 38.94
C TRP A 620 25.22 -22.20 39.86
N GLN A 621 25.27 -22.42 41.18
CA GLN A 621 24.63 -21.52 42.16
C GLN A 621 25.28 -20.13 42.13
N THR A 622 26.60 -20.05 42.01
CA THR A 622 27.34 -18.79 41.88
C THR A 622 26.98 -18.06 40.59
N ALA A 623 26.95 -18.78 39.45
CA ALA A 623 26.55 -18.21 38.17
C ALA A 623 25.12 -17.65 38.21
N TRP A 624 24.16 -18.41 38.74
CA TRP A 624 22.75 -18.03 38.77
C TRP A 624 22.40 -16.96 39.80
N ARG A 625 23.00 -17.01 41.01
CA ARG A 625 22.62 -16.15 42.14
C ARG A 625 23.50 -14.92 42.33
N VAL A 626 24.73 -14.93 41.80
CA VAL A 626 25.69 -13.84 42.00
C VAL A 626 26.06 -13.19 40.68
N VAL A 627 26.57 -13.98 39.73
CA VAL A 627 27.10 -13.43 38.47
C VAL A 627 25.98 -12.90 37.57
N LEU A 628 24.96 -13.71 37.30
CA LEU A 628 23.88 -13.36 36.38
C LEU A 628 23.11 -12.10 36.84
N PRO A 629 22.71 -11.95 38.12
CA PRO A 629 22.08 -10.72 38.59
C PRO A 629 23.00 -9.50 38.45
N THR A 630 24.27 -9.64 38.82
CA THR A 630 25.26 -8.54 38.74
C THR A 630 25.53 -8.11 37.30
N ALA A 631 25.58 -9.06 36.35
CA ALA A 631 25.80 -8.81 34.93
C ALA A 631 24.53 -8.46 34.14
N SER A 632 23.35 -8.60 34.75
CA SER A 632 22.06 -8.43 34.07
C SER A 632 21.87 -7.09 33.33
N PRO A 633 22.37 -5.92 33.80
CA PRO A 633 22.26 -4.69 33.03
C PRO A 633 23.01 -4.77 31.70
N GLY A 634 24.20 -5.39 31.68
CA GLY A 634 25.00 -5.53 30.47
C GLY A 634 24.43 -6.55 29.50
N ILE A 635 23.89 -7.67 29.99
CA ILE A 635 23.18 -8.67 29.15
C ILE A 635 21.96 -8.02 28.50
N PHE A 636 21.18 -7.25 29.27
CA PHE A 636 20.02 -6.54 28.74
C PHE A 636 20.41 -5.52 27.66
N SER A 637 21.47 -4.74 27.87
CA SER A 637 22.04 -3.86 26.84
C SER A 637 22.43 -4.63 25.57
N GLY A 638 23.07 -5.78 25.71
CA GLY A 638 23.46 -6.63 24.58
C GLY A 638 22.26 -7.14 23.77
N ILE A 639 21.22 -7.60 24.46
CA ILE A 639 19.95 -8.01 23.84
C ILE A 639 19.33 -6.84 23.07
N MET A 640 19.18 -5.68 23.72
CA MET A 640 18.55 -4.49 23.11
C MET A 640 19.29 -3.98 21.87
N ILE A 641 20.63 -3.96 21.91
CA ILE A 641 21.45 -3.62 20.73
C ILE A 641 21.22 -4.65 19.60
N GLY A 642 21.06 -5.93 19.95
CA GLY A 642 20.63 -6.99 19.02
C GLY A 642 19.26 -6.73 18.40
N ILE A 643 18.27 -6.31 19.19
CA ILE A 643 16.93 -5.92 18.70
C ILE A 643 17.05 -4.77 17.69
N GLY A 644 17.78 -3.71 18.04
CA GLY A 644 17.98 -2.55 17.17
C GLY A 644 18.59 -2.92 15.81
N ARG A 645 19.52 -3.88 15.79
CA ARG A 645 20.09 -4.44 14.56
C ARG A 645 19.08 -5.24 13.75
N ALA A 646 18.31 -6.12 14.39
CA ALA A 646 17.32 -6.97 13.71
C ALA A 646 16.21 -6.13 13.03
N VAL A 647 15.79 -5.05 13.69
CA VAL A 647 14.78 -4.10 13.19
C VAL A 647 15.22 -3.41 11.90
N GLY A 648 16.50 -3.05 11.80
CA GLY A 648 17.09 -2.40 10.63
C GLY A 648 17.55 -3.37 9.55
N GLU A 649 17.42 -4.69 9.76
CA GLU A 649 17.90 -5.66 8.80
C GLU A 649 17.11 -5.56 7.49
N THR A 650 17.86 -5.42 6.39
CA THR A 650 17.30 -5.14 5.08
C THR A 650 17.49 -6.31 4.13
N MET A 651 18.72 -6.81 4.02
CA MET A 651 19.10 -7.74 2.93
C MET A 651 18.71 -9.17 3.24
N ILE A 652 18.85 -9.61 4.50
CA ILE A 652 18.38 -10.94 4.90
C ILE A 652 16.87 -11.03 4.76
N VAL A 653 16.13 -10.00 5.21
CA VAL A 653 14.67 -9.94 5.11
C VAL A 653 14.23 -10.01 3.65
N LEU A 654 14.84 -9.18 2.80
CA LEU A 654 14.52 -9.11 1.37
C LEU A 654 14.63 -10.47 0.67
N MET A 655 15.64 -11.26 1.02
CA MET A 655 15.93 -12.52 0.33
C MET A 655 15.21 -13.72 0.94
N ALA A 656 14.95 -13.72 2.25
CA ALA A 656 14.46 -14.90 2.98
C ALA A 656 12.93 -14.95 3.16
N THR A 657 12.20 -13.85 2.97
CA THR A 657 10.77 -13.74 3.38
C THR A 657 9.75 -13.68 2.25
N GLY A 658 10.18 -13.66 0.98
CA GLY A 658 9.27 -13.55 -0.16
C GLY A 658 8.65 -12.15 -0.38
N ASN A 659 8.86 -11.20 0.53
CA ASN A 659 8.48 -9.78 0.42
C ASN A 659 6.98 -9.51 0.27
N THR A 660 6.14 -10.32 0.91
CA THR A 660 4.69 -10.16 0.89
C THR A 660 4.22 -9.31 2.08
N PRO A 661 3.57 -8.14 1.87
CA PRO A 661 3.11 -7.27 2.96
C PRO A 661 1.80 -7.78 3.57
N ILE A 662 1.84 -8.98 4.16
CA ILE A 662 0.69 -9.63 4.80
C ILE A 662 0.74 -9.50 6.32
N MET A 663 -0.43 -9.38 6.94
CA MET A 663 -0.59 -9.22 8.39
C MET A 663 -1.05 -10.52 9.06
N ASP A 664 -0.25 -11.57 8.93
CA ASP A 664 -0.49 -12.85 9.59
C ASP A 664 0.70 -13.21 10.49
N TRP A 665 0.41 -13.62 11.72
CA TRP A 665 1.42 -14.08 12.69
C TRP A 665 1.97 -15.47 12.38
N SER A 666 1.36 -16.24 11.47
CA SER A 666 1.89 -17.54 11.05
C SER A 666 3.37 -17.46 10.66
N GLY A 667 4.19 -18.32 11.28
CA GLY A 667 5.61 -18.44 10.96
C GLY A 667 5.88 -19.02 9.57
N PHE A 668 4.87 -19.66 8.97
CA PHE A 668 4.94 -20.32 7.67
C PHE A 668 4.71 -19.40 6.49
N ASN A 669 4.29 -18.15 6.76
CA ASN A 669 4.05 -17.15 5.73
C ASN A 669 5.19 -16.13 5.67
N GLY A 670 5.32 -15.50 4.50
CA GLY A 670 6.23 -14.38 4.27
C GLY A 670 5.90 -13.13 5.08
N LEU A 671 6.70 -12.08 4.86
CA LEU A 671 6.47 -10.73 5.38
C LEU A 671 7.18 -9.70 4.50
N ARG A 672 6.89 -8.41 4.70
CA ARG A 672 7.65 -7.30 4.14
C ARG A 672 7.94 -6.28 5.24
N SER A 673 9.21 -5.98 5.50
CA SER A 673 9.61 -4.98 6.51
C SER A 673 9.68 -3.58 5.90
N LEU A 674 9.66 -2.55 6.76
CA LEU A 674 9.89 -1.16 6.34
C LEU A 674 11.23 -1.01 5.58
N ALA A 675 12.30 -1.61 6.11
CA ALA A 675 13.64 -1.51 5.53
C ALA A 675 13.72 -2.19 4.16
N ALA A 676 13.18 -3.40 4.02
CA ALA A 676 13.11 -4.11 2.75
C ALA A 676 12.22 -3.35 1.73
N ASN A 677 11.12 -2.74 2.19
CA ASN A 677 10.25 -1.94 1.33
C ASN A 677 10.99 -0.73 0.74
N ILE A 678 11.72 0.01 1.58
CA ILE A 678 12.55 1.13 1.15
C ILE A 678 13.57 0.68 0.11
N ALA A 679 14.29 -0.41 0.37
CA ALA A 679 15.36 -0.88 -0.52
C ALA A 679 14.85 -1.30 -1.91
N VAL A 680 13.67 -1.91 -1.98
CA VAL A 680 13.09 -2.39 -3.25
C VAL A 680 12.47 -1.28 -4.07
N GLU A 681 11.67 -0.42 -3.44
CA GLU A 681 10.80 0.51 -4.17
C GLU A 681 11.43 1.89 -4.39
N MET A 682 12.44 2.26 -3.60
CA MET A 682 13.08 3.58 -3.74
C MET A 682 13.74 3.83 -5.11
N PRO A 683 14.40 2.84 -5.75
CA PRO A 683 14.95 3.03 -7.09
C PRO A 683 13.88 3.25 -8.18
N GLU A 684 12.66 2.74 -7.99
CA GLU A 684 11.56 2.80 -8.97
C GLU A 684 10.63 4.00 -8.73
N ALA A 685 10.69 4.61 -7.54
CA ALA A 685 9.80 5.68 -7.16
C ALA A 685 10.09 7.00 -7.91
N PRO A 686 9.08 7.64 -8.54
CA PRO A 686 9.26 8.93 -9.21
C PRO A 686 9.78 10.01 -8.24
N LEU A 687 10.84 10.71 -8.63
CA LEU A 687 11.49 11.71 -7.80
C LEU A 687 10.49 12.78 -7.34
N LEU A 688 10.43 13.02 -6.01
CA LEU A 688 9.49 13.95 -5.36
C LEU A 688 7.99 13.63 -5.51
N GLY A 689 7.64 12.48 -6.11
CA GLY A 689 6.26 11.97 -6.18
C GLY A 689 5.76 11.48 -4.82
N THR A 690 4.46 11.16 -4.74
CA THR A 690 3.84 10.67 -3.51
C THR A 690 4.52 9.41 -2.99
N HIS A 691 4.68 8.40 -3.86
CA HIS A 691 5.31 7.14 -3.49
C HIS A 691 6.70 7.34 -2.89
N TYR A 692 7.54 8.15 -3.55
CA TYR A 692 8.88 8.51 -3.08
C TYR A 692 8.84 9.09 -1.66
N ARG A 693 7.98 10.08 -1.42
CA ARG A 693 7.88 10.71 -0.09
C ARG A 693 7.35 9.76 0.98
N VAL A 694 6.43 8.84 0.63
CA VAL A 694 5.95 7.82 1.58
C VAL A 694 7.07 6.85 1.95
N LEU A 695 7.97 6.49 1.03
CA LEU A 695 9.16 5.69 1.38
C LEU A 695 10.11 6.43 2.33
N PHE A 696 10.29 7.74 2.14
CA PHE A 696 11.00 8.58 3.11
C PHE A 696 10.29 8.66 4.46
N LEU A 697 8.95 8.62 4.48
CA LEU A 697 8.17 8.55 5.71
C LEU A 697 8.38 7.20 6.41
N SER A 698 8.44 6.09 5.68
CA SER A 698 8.84 4.79 6.22
C SER A 698 10.23 4.83 6.84
N ALA A 699 11.18 5.55 6.21
CA ALA A 699 12.54 5.73 6.76
C ALA A 699 12.53 6.59 8.04
N LEU A 700 11.73 7.65 8.08
CA LEU A 700 11.50 8.47 9.26
C LEU A 700 10.92 7.64 10.42
N LEU A 701 9.92 6.79 10.13
CA LEU A 701 9.32 5.90 11.13
C LEU A 701 10.34 4.87 11.65
N LEU A 702 11.14 4.27 10.77
CA LEU A 702 12.19 3.33 11.17
C LEU A 702 13.23 4.04 12.06
N PHE A 703 13.66 5.25 11.70
CA PHE A 703 14.58 6.05 12.49
C PHE A 703 14.01 6.35 13.89
N ILE A 704 12.76 6.82 13.98
CA ILE A 704 12.08 7.11 15.24
C ILE A 704 11.97 5.84 16.08
N PHE A 705 11.59 4.72 15.47
CA PHE A 705 11.45 3.45 16.16
C PHE A 705 12.78 2.94 16.72
N THR A 706 13.85 2.97 15.93
CA THR A 706 15.20 2.62 16.41
C THR A 706 15.68 3.57 17.51
N PHE A 707 15.41 4.87 17.38
CA PHE A 707 15.74 5.85 18.42
C PHE A 707 15.01 5.56 19.75
N ILE A 708 13.71 5.25 19.69
CA ILE A 708 12.91 4.88 20.86
C ILE A 708 13.46 3.60 21.51
N LEU A 709 13.72 2.55 20.73
CA LEU A 709 14.26 1.29 21.26
C LEU A 709 15.62 1.47 21.93
N ASN A 710 16.53 2.21 21.29
CA ASN A 710 17.85 2.48 21.86
C ASN A 710 17.75 3.34 23.14
N THR A 711 16.84 4.31 23.16
CA THR A 711 16.60 5.13 24.35
C THR A 711 16.03 4.30 25.50
N LEU A 712 15.05 3.42 25.22
CA LEU A 712 14.50 2.50 26.20
C LEU A 712 15.57 1.53 26.75
N ALA A 713 16.46 1.04 25.88
CA ALA A 713 17.58 0.19 26.28
C ALA A 713 18.44 0.87 27.36
N GLU A 714 18.86 2.10 27.10
CA GLU A 714 19.71 2.86 28.03
C GLU A 714 18.99 3.16 29.35
N ILE A 715 17.70 3.54 29.29
CA ILE A 715 16.89 3.80 30.48
C ILE A 715 16.81 2.54 31.36
N VAL A 716 16.49 1.38 30.78
CA VAL A 716 16.38 0.13 31.55
C VAL A 716 17.73 -0.29 32.12
N SER A 717 18.80 -0.23 31.32
CA SER A 717 20.15 -0.58 31.77
C SER A 717 20.63 0.32 32.91
N SER A 718 20.35 1.62 32.86
CA SER A 718 20.69 2.56 33.94
C SER A 718 19.93 2.25 35.23
N ASN A 719 18.64 1.90 35.14
CA ASN A 719 17.81 1.54 36.30
C ASN A 719 18.28 0.23 36.95
N LEU A 720 18.60 -0.78 36.14
CA LEU A 720 19.13 -2.06 36.65
C LEU A 720 20.48 -1.85 37.34
N ARG A 721 21.38 -1.03 36.78
CA ARG A 721 22.68 -0.75 37.39
C ARG A 721 22.53 -0.12 38.78
N ARG A 722 21.66 0.89 38.93
CA ARG A 722 21.38 1.53 40.23
C ARG A 722 20.82 0.54 41.26
N LYS A 723 19.95 -0.37 40.83
CA LYS A 723 19.35 -1.38 41.73
C LYS A 723 20.42 -2.33 42.30
N TYR A 724 21.38 -2.75 41.48
CA TYR A 724 22.41 -3.70 41.89
C TYR A 724 23.68 -3.05 42.46
N GLU A 725 23.93 -1.76 42.22
CA GLU A 725 24.98 -1.00 42.94
C GLU A 725 24.63 -0.77 44.43
N SER A 726 23.37 -0.94 44.80
CA SER A 726 22.88 -0.80 46.19
C SER A 726 22.88 -2.10 47.02
N LEU A 727 23.24 -3.23 46.40
CA LEU A 727 23.38 -4.56 47.01
C LEU A 727 24.86 -4.93 47.11
#